data_AF-A0A517ZD21-F1
#
_entry.id   AF-A0A517ZD21-F1
#
_cell.length_a   1.000
_cell.length_b   1.000
_cell.length_c   1.000
_cell.angle_alpha   90.00
_cell.angle_beta   90.00
_cell.angle_gamma   90.00
#
_symmetry.space_group_name_H-M   'P 1'
#
loop_
_entity.id
_entity.type
_entity.pdbx_description
1 polymer ?
#
loop_
_entity_poly.entity_id
_entity_poly.type
_entity_poly.pdbx_seq_one_letter_code
_entity_poly.pdbx_strand_id
1 'polypeptide(L)'
;MSLAQSFEGKFRADIRFRGSAYLQADRVAVTRVTPEQLYASVRDGGVEYQTQLSRLEGELRMFCTCVGDAQSREPACKHLWATILAVDSGNYLTAPPTGGRVPPFVAETESSVSSIDLWDDDLSDGDVFQPPTRSSNSGNSGGSRVATRPSPKLREWESKLLEVRSRFGSESGEASRDAREREIFFEIDIEESRRSKSLVIQTSQRQRRASGQWGKLKPLKLRPGKLDDIEHEDDRRILAYLVGGTPERNSWYAQQAEFQTSIFRYRVPFELCELILPMMCATGRVRLLGGVEKNVPPLTWDDGPAWILTLAVRDDESERRWKVTGELRRDDEVKPLVDIPLVIPGGLAVTNTSIARLEDFNAFDWVDVVGRETGLSVDYGEEHELVERLLDMPAIPRLDLPDELRLEEVQTEPHPYLVLQTPKSRGWRRERLQGNVEFDYLGTKVSAASVQWAIVQRDQNRCVLRDQAFESSAWSRLLELGFRRLLDHRQGGYDVDIAIDDLGRAVRTLVDEGWQVRADGKQVRQAAQLKFRINSQIDWFELSGDVQFGDQNVAFPELLAALSRGDTTIRLGDGSLGILPEEWLQQYGLLAGLGTVEEDHLRFSNTQAGLLDALLSAQPSVEVDEEFDILRTRLREFDGVAEASEPEGFKGELRSYQREGLGWLQFLKEFRFGGCLADDMGLGKTVQLLALLLERKKERKKQLPSLVVVPKSLLFNWIQETRRFTPQMSCVEYTGTDRAELRDEFSKTDLVLTTYGTLRRDIVHLKDVQFDYAVLDEAQTIKNASSQIAKASRLIQANYRIALSGTPIENHMGDLWSIFEFLNPGMLGRSSAFRMYSGNSADEASRTVLARGLRPFVLRRTKQQVAAELPEKFEETIFCRMGKRQQKLYDELRMHYRDTLLGMVESQGLGKSKMHVLEALLRLRQAACHPALLDRETTEEAFAKLEVLCPHLEELIDEGHKSLVFSQFTSMLSIVKEHLDRRGIRYAYLDGQTRRRKQVVEQFQNDPETKVFLISLKAGGLGLNLTAAEYVFLLDPWWNPAVEAQAIDRAHRVGQTKQVFAYRLICRGTVEEKILELQKKKRELADAILEADGSLIKDLTPEDLELLLS
;
A
#
# COMPACT_ATOMS: atom_id res chain seq x y z
N MET A 1 20.48 9.18 -35.77
CA MET A 1 19.15 9.74 -35.47
C MET A 1 18.50 8.79 -34.49
N SER A 2 17.89 9.30 -33.41
CA SER A 2 17.21 8.48 -32.41
C SER A 2 15.74 8.22 -32.82
N LEU A 3 15.05 7.30 -32.13
CA LEU A 3 13.64 7.03 -32.36
C LEU A 3 12.78 8.26 -32.00
N ALA A 4 13.05 8.92 -30.88
CA ALA A 4 12.43 10.19 -30.51
C ALA A 4 12.65 11.25 -31.60
N GLN A 5 13.88 11.42 -32.10
CA GLN A 5 14.15 12.36 -33.21
C GLN A 5 13.35 12.02 -34.49
N SER A 6 13.12 10.74 -34.77
CA SER A 6 12.34 10.30 -35.93
C SER A 6 10.82 10.45 -35.75
N PHE A 7 10.32 10.57 -34.51
CA PHE A 7 8.89 10.68 -34.19
C PHE A 7 8.51 12.06 -33.59
N GLU A 8 9.47 12.97 -33.41
CA GLU A 8 9.30 14.26 -32.75
C GLU A 8 8.16 15.11 -33.35
N GLY A 9 8.03 15.10 -34.68
CA GLY A 9 6.98 15.83 -35.39
C GLY A 9 5.56 15.27 -35.23
N LYS A 10 5.41 14.04 -34.70
CA LYS A 10 4.10 13.40 -34.48
C LYS A 10 3.52 13.66 -33.09
N PHE A 11 4.33 14.14 -32.14
CA PHE A 11 3.90 14.43 -30.78
C PHE A 11 3.99 15.94 -30.50
N ARG A 12 2.89 16.53 -30.03
CA ARG A 12 2.85 17.95 -29.61
C ARG A 12 3.85 18.21 -28.48
N ALA A 13 4.43 19.41 -28.44
CA ALA A 13 5.46 19.77 -27.45
C ALA A 13 5.01 19.58 -25.99
N ASP A 14 3.75 19.87 -25.66
CA ASP A 14 3.17 19.67 -24.32
C ASP A 14 3.03 18.18 -23.94
N ILE A 15 2.78 17.31 -24.93
CA ILE A 15 2.75 15.86 -24.75
C ILE A 15 4.17 15.31 -24.61
N ARG A 16 5.11 15.83 -25.41
CA ARG A 16 6.53 15.44 -25.34
C ARG A 16 7.16 15.80 -24.00
N PHE A 17 6.94 17.02 -23.52
CA PHE A 17 7.43 17.48 -22.22
C PHE A 17 6.95 16.58 -21.07
N ARG A 18 5.64 16.30 -21.02
CA ARG A 18 5.05 15.39 -20.00
C ARG A 18 5.56 13.94 -20.12
N GLY A 19 5.78 13.44 -21.34
CA GLY A 19 6.37 12.12 -21.54
C GLY A 19 7.83 12.03 -21.10
N SER A 20 8.64 13.05 -21.36
CA SER A 20 10.02 13.12 -20.86
C SER A 20 10.08 13.09 -19.34
N ALA A 21 9.19 13.81 -18.66
CA ALA A 21 9.13 13.86 -17.20
C ALA A 21 8.85 12.48 -16.55
N TYR A 22 8.02 11.63 -17.16
CA TYR A 22 7.78 10.28 -16.63
C TYR A 22 8.99 9.35 -16.75
N LEU A 23 9.80 9.48 -17.80
CA LEU A 23 11.05 8.72 -17.90
C LEU A 23 12.10 9.26 -16.91
N GLN A 24 12.12 10.57 -16.64
CA GLN A 24 13.06 11.18 -15.69
C GLN A 24 12.73 10.90 -14.22
N ALA A 25 11.50 10.50 -13.92
CA ALA A 25 11.03 10.09 -12.59
C ALA A 25 10.99 8.55 -12.41
N ASP A 26 11.68 7.79 -13.28
CA ASP A 26 11.70 6.31 -13.34
C ASP A 26 10.31 5.64 -13.38
N ARG A 27 9.27 6.36 -13.82
CA ARG A 27 7.88 5.86 -13.90
C ARG A 27 7.60 5.04 -15.17
N VAL A 28 8.62 4.60 -15.90
CA VAL A 28 8.53 3.81 -17.15
C VAL A 28 9.34 2.52 -17.02
N ALA A 29 8.65 1.38 -16.92
CA ALA A 29 9.29 0.06 -16.85
C ALA A 29 9.10 -0.67 -18.18
N VAL A 30 10.19 -0.97 -18.91
CA VAL A 30 10.15 -1.86 -20.08
C VAL A 30 9.97 -3.29 -19.58
N THR A 31 8.83 -3.90 -19.87
CA THR A 31 8.43 -5.20 -19.28
C THR A 31 8.75 -6.39 -20.16
N ARG A 32 8.88 -6.19 -21.49
CA ARG A 32 9.27 -7.24 -22.43
C ARG A 32 9.76 -6.66 -23.75
N VAL A 33 10.87 -7.19 -24.27
CA VAL A 33 11.38 -6.86 -25.61
C VAL A 33 11.46 -8.10 -26.50
N THR A 34 11.05 -7.95 -27.76
CA THR A 34 11.18 -8.94 -28.83
C THR A 34 11.50 -8.20 -30.13
N PRO A 35 12.07 -8.84 -31.17
CA PRO A 35 12.58 -8.11 -32.35
C PRO A 35 11.52 -7.25 -33.07
N GLU A 36 10.24 -7.63 -32.98
CA GLU A 36 9.12 -6.92 -33.59
C GLU A 36 8.21 -6.19 -32.59
N GLN A 37 8.32 -6.43 -31.27
CA GLN A 37 7.43 -5.83 -30.27
C GLN A 37 8.13 -5.53 -28.95
N LEU A 38 7.95 -4.31 -28.45
CA LEU A 38 8.38 -3.87 -27.13
C LEU A 38 7.16 -3.44 -26.30
N TYR A 39 7.13 -3.88 -25.05
CA TYR A 39 6.08 -3.60 -24.06
C TYR A 39 6.68 -2.83 -22.89
N ALA A 40 5.96 -1.83 -22.39
CA ALA A 40 6.35 -1.09 -21.20
C ALA A 40 5.12 -0.63 -20.40
N SER A 41 5.22 -0.61 -19.07
CA SER A 41 4.21 0.03 -18.22
C SER A 41 4.66 1.44 -17.85
N VAL A 42 3.71 2.37 -17.77
CA VAL A 42 3.96 3.77 -17.41
C VAL A 42 3.00 4.19 -16.29
N ARG A 43 3.55 4.56 -15.13
CA ARG A 43 2.76 4.96 -13.95
C ARG A 43 2.47 6.46 -13.96
N ASP A 44 1.20 6.81 -13.76
CA ASP A 44 0.71 8.17 -13.84
C ASP A 44 -0.53 8.34 -12.94
N GLY A 45 -0.41 9.18 -11.90
CA GLY A 45 -1.49 9.42 -10.94
C GLY A 45 -1.92 8.19 -10.13
N GLY A 46 -1.02 7.24 -9.89
CA GLY A 46 -1.33 5.97 -9.21
C GLY A 46 -1.97 4.89 -10.12
N VAL A 47 -2.27 5.22 -11.37
CA VAL A 47 -2.76 4.27 -12.39
C VAL A 47 -1.60 3.83 -13.26
N GLU A 48 -1.54 2.54 -13.59
CA GLU A 48 -0.53 2.00 -14.51
C GLU A 48 -1.10 1.86 -15.93
N TYR A 49 -0.52 2.60 -16.88
CA TYR A 49 -0.90 2.58 -18.28
C TYR A 49 0.05 1.68 -19.07
N GLN A 50 -0.49 0.61 -19.63
CA GLN A 50 0.27 -0.33 -20.45
C GLN A 50 0.45 0.24 -21.86
N THR A 51 1.69 0.22 -22.34
CA THR A 51 2.09 0.71 -23.66
C THR A 51 2.74 -0.41 -24.48
N GLN A 52 2.56 -0.34 -25.79
CA GLN A 52 3.13 -1.31 -26.73
C GLN A 52 3.60 -0.60 -27.99
N LEU A 53 4.85 -0.86 -28.37
CA LEU A 53 5.46 -0.44 -29.63
C LEU A 53 5.63 -1.70 -30.50
N SER A 54 4.83 -1.83 -31.55
CA SER A 54 4.90 -2.94 -32.50
C SER A 54 5.46 -2.48 -33.83
N ARG A 55 6.60 -3.06 -34.23
CA ARG A 55 7.21 -2.90 -35.54
C ARG A 55 6.47 -3.78 -36.54
N LEU A 56 6.15 -3.26 -37.73
CA LEU A 56 5.45 -4.01 -38.77
C LEU A 56 5.91 -3.48 -40.14
N GLU A 57 6.57 -4.31 -40.94
CA GLU A 57 7.27 -3.94 -42.20
C GLU A 57 8.30 -2.80 -42.07
N GLY A 58 8.69 -2.46 -40.83
CA GLY A 58 9.59 -1.35 -40.50
C GLY A 58 8.88 -0.05 -40.10
N GLU A 59 7.55 0.03 -40.18
CA GLU A 59 6.76 1.08 -39.53
C GLU A 59 6.55 0.78 -38.03
N LEU A 60 6.36 1.82 -37.22
CA LEU A 60 6.08 1.69 -35.80
C LEU A 60 4.59 1.94 -35.51
N ARG A 61 3.86 0.90 -35.13
CA ARG A 61 2.53 1.00 -34.56
C ARG A 61 2.64 1.15 -33.05
N MET A 62 1.82 2.05 -32.50
CA MET A 62 1.88 2.46 -31.10
C MET A 62 0.51 2.24 -30.47
N PHE A 63 0.48 1.70 -29.25
CA PHE A 63 -0.75 1.49 -28.48
C PHE A 63 -0.53 1.86 -27.01
N CYS A 64 -1.55 2.46 -26.38
CA CYS A 64 -1.57 2.71 -24.94
C CYS A 64 -3.01 2.65 -24.43
N THR A 65 -3.20 2.06 -23.24
CA THR A 65 -4.52 1.93 -22.60
C THR A 65 -5.21 3.27 -22.32
N CYS A 66 -4.47 4.38 -22.24
CA CYS A 66 -5.07 5.71 -22.01
C CYS A 66 -5.83 6.30 -23.22
N VAL A 67 -5.72 5.72 -24.42
CA VAL A 67 -6.32 6.27 -25.65
C VAL A 67 -7.65 5.60 -26.04
N GLY A 68 -8.03 4.52 -25.33
CA GLY A 68 -9.40 3.99 -25.32
C GLY A 68 -9.88 3.20 -26.55
N ASP A 69 -9.52 3.60 -27.77
CA ASP A 69 -10.02 2.97 -29.01
C ASP A 69 -8.96 2.87 -30.12
N ALA A 70 -9.02 1.79 -30.89
CA ALA A 70 -8.00 1.33 -31.83
C ALA A 70 -8.07 1.98 -33.22
N GLN A 71 -8.93 2.99 -33.43
CA GLN A 71 -9.15 3.63 -34.74
C GLN A 71 -8.40 4.95 -34.96
N SER A 72 -7.76 5.52 -33.93
CA SER A 72 -6.85 6.65 -34.15
C SER A 72 -5.57 6.17 -34.86
N ARG A 73 -5.29 6.70 -36.06
CA ARG A 73 -4.18 6.19 -36.89
C ARG A 73 -2.79 6.45 -36.30
N GLU A 74 -2.65 7.46 -35.44
CA GLU A 74 -1.44 7.71 -34.65
C GLU A 74 -1.84 8.18 -33.24
N PRO A 75 -1.90 7.29 -32.23
CA PRO A 75 -2.21 7.68 -30.86
C PRO A 75 -1.02 8.41 -30.21
N ALA A 76 -0.99 9.74 -30.30
CA ALA A 76 0.03 10.56 -29.67
C ALA A 76 -0.33 10.87 -28.20
N CYS A 77 0.12 10.03 -27.25
CA CYS A 77 -0.07 10.25 -25.81
C CYS A 77 1.25 10.37 -25.04
N LYS A 78 1.17 10.95 -23.84
CA LYS A 78 2.33 11.23 -22.96
C LYS A 78 3.09 9.94 -22.57
N HIS A 79 2.37 8.85 -22.31
CA HIS A 79 2.94 7.54 -21.96
C HIS A 79 3.69 6.89 -23.14
N LEU A 80 3.17 7.02 -24.36
CA LEU A 80 3.84 6.51 -25.57
C LEU A 80 5.13 7.27 -25.88
N TRP A 81 5.15 8.60 -25.68
CA TRP A 81 6.38 9.38 -25.82
C TRP A 81 7.44 8.99 -24.77
N ALA A 82 7.03 8.80 -23.51
CA ALA A 82 7.90 8.31 -22.46
C ALA A 82 8.54 6.95 -22.82
N THR A 83 7.76 6.07 -23.44
CA THR A 83 8.22 4.75 -23.91
C THR A 83 9.17 4.84 -25.11
N ILE A 84 8.92 5.73 -26.08
CA ILE A 84 9.86 6.00 -27.19
C ILE A 84 11.21 6.49 -26.66
N LEU A 85 11.21 7.34 -25.64
CA LEU A 85 12.45 7.80 -25.00
C LEU A 85 13.14 6.66 -24.22
N ALA A 86 12.38 5.75 -23.59
CA ALA A 86 12.94 4.56 -22.93
C ALA A 86 13.62 3.60 -23.91
N VAL A 87 13.10 3.49 -25.15
CA VAL A 87 13.76 2.74 -26.23
C VAL A 87 15.11 3.35 -26.60
N ASP A 88 15.17 4.68 -26.71
CA ASP A 88 16.41 5.40 -27.02
C ASP A 88 17.43 5.35 -25.86
N SER A 89 16.99 5.50 -24.60
CA SER A 89 17.90 5.51 -23.44
C SER A 89 18.45 4.13 -23.11
N GLY A 90 17.63 3.08 -23.23
CA GLY A 90 18.04 1.68 -23.03
C GLY A 90 18.79 1.06 -24.21
N ASN A 91 19.00 1.79 -25.31
CA ASN A 91 19.56 1.28 -26.57
C ASN A 91 18.82 0.03 -27.10
N TYR A 92 17.50 -0.05 -26.92
CA TYR A 92 16.70 -1.22 -27.28
C TYR A 92 16.50 -1.40 -28.82
N LEU A 93 17.24 -0.68 -29.67
CA LEU A 93 17.22 -0.84 -31.13
C LEU A 93 18.57 -1.35 -31.64
N THR A 94 18.53 -2.33 -32.55
CA THR A 94 19.74 -2.93 -33.16
C THR A 94 20.56 -1.97 -34.03
N ALA A 95 19.99 -0.82 -34.40
CA ALA A 95 20.61 0.23 -35.20
C ALA A 95 19.87 1.57 -35.01
N PRO A 96 20.45 2.73 -35.37
CA PRO A 96 19.69 3.99 -35.43
C PRO A 96 18.66 3.98 -36.58
N PRO A 97 17.41 4.43 -36.37
CA PRO A 97 16.41 4.53 -37.43
C PRO A 97 16.84 5.44 -38.59
N THR A 98 16.40 5.07 -39.80
CA THR A 98 16.78 5.73 -41.05
C THR A 98 15.60 5.79 -42.01
N GLY A 99 15.34 6.97 -42.60
CA GLY A 99 14.30 7.15 -43.62
C GLY A 99 12.88 6.80 -43.16
N GLY A 100 12.56 6.98 -41.88
CA GLY A 100 11.27 6.61 -41.28
C GLY A 100 11.09 5.13 -40.98
N ARG A 101 12.06 4.26 -41.33
CA ARG A 101 12.06 2.85 -40.93
C ARG A 101 12.73 2.64 -39.59
N VAL A 102 12.06 1.88 -38.73
CA VAL A 102 12.58 1.42 -37.44
C VAL A 102 13.19 0.02 -37.62
N PRO A 103 14.45 -0.19 -37.19
CA PRO A 103 15.08 -1.51 -37.20
C PRO A 103 14.53 -2.40 -36.06
N PRO A 104 14.84 -3.71 -36.05
CA PRO A 104 14.40 -4.60 -34.99
C PRO A 104 14.86 -4.14 -33.60
N PHE A 105 14.05 -4.44 -32.58
CA PHE A 105 14.47 -4.25 -31.20
C PHE A 105 15.51 -5.30 -30.78
N VAL A 106 16.36 -4.96 -29.81
CA VAL A 106 17.33 -5.87 -29.20
C VAL A 106 16.57 -6.84 -28.29
N ALA A 107 16.42 -8.09 -28.72
CA ALA A 107 15.85 -9.14 -27.89
C ALA A 107 16.90 -9.68 -26.92
N GLU A 108 16.55 -9.81 -25.64
CA GLU A 108 17.39 -10.45 -24.65
C GLU A 108 17.44 -11.96 -24.87
N THR A 109 18.65 -12.52 -24.90
CA THR A 109 18.88 -13.95 -24.64
C THR A 109 18.91 -14.17 -23.13
N GLU A 110 18.10 -15.11 -22.63
CA GLU A 110 17.94 -15.35 -21.20
C GLU A 110 19.25 -15.71 -20.47
N SER A 111 19.67 -14.85 -19.53
CA SER A 111 20.44 -15.28 -18.35
C SER A 111 20.34 -14.27 -17.20
N SER A 112 19.59 -14.62 -16.15
CA SER A 112 19.76 -14.22 -14.74
C SER A 112 20.31 -12.83 -14.37
N VAL A 113 19.53 -12.04 -13.60
CA VAL A 113 19.88 -11.51 -12.25
C VAL A 113 18.80 -10.53 -11.75
N SER A 114 18.63 -10.49 -10.43
CA SER A 114 17.71 -9.67 -9.60
C SER A 114 17.15 -8.37 -10.20
N SER A 115 15.82 -8.22 -10.11
CA SER A 115 15.15 -6.92 -10.09
C SER A 115 15.56 -6.12 -8.84
N ILE A 116 15.91 -4.85 -9.04
CA ILE A 116 16.11 -3.86 -7.98
C ILE A 116 14.97 -2.84 -8.10
N ASP A 117 14.25 -2.61 -7.00
CA ASP A 117 13.34 -1.48 -6.88
C ASP A 117 14.12 -0.16 -6.82
N LEU A 118 13.60 0.89 -7.46
CA LEU A 118 13.56 2.23 -6.89
C LEU A 118 12.43 3.03 -7.56
N TRP A 119 11.76 3.85 -6.74
CA TRP A 119 10.98 5.01 -7.15
C TRP A 119 11.93 6.22 -6.90
N ASP A 120 11.71 7.48 -7.30
CA ASP A 120 10.46 8.23 -7.47
C ASP A 120 10.77 9.63 -8.09
N ASP A 121 9.75 10.32 -8.61
CA ASP A 121 9.57 11.80 -8.65
C ASP A 121 10.62 12.80 -9.25
N ASP A 122 10.31 14.02 -9.77
CA ASP A 122 9.16 14.79 -10.34
C ASP A 122 9.42 16.32 -10.11
N LEU A 123 8.75 17.25 -10.85
CA LEU A 123 8.80 18.77 -10.87
C LEU A 123 9.33 19.40 -12.20
N SER A 124 9.02 20.65 -12.63
CA SER A 124 8.15 21.76 -12.14
C SER A 124 7.69 22.72 -13.29
N ASP A 125 6.91 23.76 -12.92
CA ASP A 125 6.40 24.94 -13.66
C ASP A 125 7.47 25.88 -14.29
N GLY A 126 7.17 26.98 -15.01
CA GLY A 126 5.89 27.71 -15.18
C GLY A 126 5.88 28.88 -16.20
N ASP A 127 4.89 29.78 -16.09
CA ASP A 127 4.50 30.86 -17.03
C ASP A 127 5.44 32.09 -17.15
N VAL A 128 5.25 32.93 -18.20
CA VAL A 128 5.01 34.42 -18.12
C VAL A 128 4.41 35.00 -19.44
N PHE A 129 3.18 35.52 -19.34
CA PHE A 129 2.55 36.75 -19.91
C PHE A 129 2.72 37.29 -21.39
N GLN A 130 1.88 38.28 -21.72
CA GLN A 130 1.49 38.88 -23.04
C GLN A 130 1.82 40.42 -23.13
N PRO A 131 1.40 41.23 -24.15
CA PRO A 131 1.28 41.14 -25.63
C PRO A 131 1.95 42.41 -26.32
N PRO A 132 1.37 43.23 -27.25
CA PRO A 132 0.61 43.05 -28.53
C PRO A 132 1.17 43.84 -29.77
N THR A 133 0.69 43.57 -31.01
CA THR A 133 0.37 44.50 -32.17
C THR A 133 0.11 43.66 -33.45
N ARG A 134 -0.92 43.85 -34.32
CA ARG A 134 -1.28 44.92 -35.31
C ARG A 134 -0.18 45.24 -36.34
N SER A 135 -0.40 45.33 -37.67
CA SER A 135 -1.52 45.04 -38.61
C SER A 135 -0.94 45.06 -40.07
N SER A 136 -1.60 45.03 -41.26
CA SER A 136 -3.00 45.15 -41.78
C SER A 136 -3.08 44.69 -43.28
N ASN A 137 -4.24 44.84 -43.94
CA ASN A 137 -4.49 44.95 -45.41
C ASN A 137 -4.43 43.70 -46.34
N SER A 138 -5.24 43.59 -47.42
CA SER A 138 -6.44 44.38 -47.82
C SER A 138 -7.30 43.74 -48.95
N GLY A 139 -8.64 43.95 -48.87
CA GLY A 139 -9.62 43.96 -49.99
C GLY A 139 -10.19 42.61 -50.46
N ASN A 140 -11.38 42.50 -51.06
CA ASN A 140 -12.55 43.40 -51.28
C ASN A 140 -13.73 42.50 -51.81
N SER A 141 -15.05 42.80 -51.88
CA SER A 141 -15.95 43.94 -51.57
C SER A 141 -17.36 43.38 -51.21
N GLY A 142 -18.46 44.13 -50.93
CA GLY A 142 -18.63 45.58 -50.90
C GLY A 142 -20.01 46.16 -50.48
N GLY A 143 -21.17 45.48 -50.64
CA GLY A 143 -22.49 46.11 -50.35
C GLY A 143 -23.67 45.14 -50.11
N SER A 144 -24.79 45.53 -49.47
CA SER A 144 -25.23 46.87 -49.01
C SER A 144 -25.83 46.87 -47.59
N ARG A 145 -26.23 48.04 -47.05
CA ARG A 145 -26.68 48.25 -45.65
C ARG A 145 -28.05 48.94 -45.54
N VAL A 146 -28.72 48.71 -44.40
CA VAL A 146 -29.60 49.68 -43.71
C VAL A 146 -29.16 49.74 -42.23
N ALA A 147 -29.39 50.83 -41.51
CA ALA A 147 -28.80 51.07 -40.18
C ALA A 147 -29.70 51.82 -39.18
N THR A 148 -29.46 51.61 -37.89
CA THR A 148 -30.04 52.34 -36.75
C THR A 148 -28.99 52.62 -35.66
N ARG A 149 -29.31 53.51 -34.70
CA ARG A 149 -28.38 54.15 -33.75
C ARG A 149 -28.08 53.32 -32.48
N PRO A 150 -26.93 53.56 -31.81
CA PRO A 150 -26.57 52.88 -30.56
C PRO A 150 -27.25 53.47 -29.32
N SER A 151 -27.46 52.62 -28.31
CA SER A 151 -27.84 52.96 -26.92
C SER A 151 -26.58 53.18 -26.04
N PRO A 152 -26.68 53.87 -24.88
CA PRO A 152 -25.53 54.12 -24.01
C PRO A 152 -25.01 52.85 -23.32
N LYS A 153 -23.71 52.86 -22.97
CA LYS A 153 -23.10 51.77 -22.19
C LYS A 153 -23.55 51.82 -20.73
N LEU A 154 -24.08 50.69 -20.26
CA LEU A 154 -24.38 50.45 -18.85
C LEU A 154 -23.10 50.19 -18.05
N ARG A 155 -23.18 50.31 -16.73
CA ARG A 155 -22.08 50.07 -15.79
C ARG A 155 -21.84 48.57 -15.60
N GLU A 156 -20.70 48.21 -15.04
CA GLU A 156 -20.26 46.82 -14.97
C GLU A 156 -21.14 45.96 -14.04
N TRP A 157 -21.61 46.51 -12.92
CA TRP A 157 -22.56 45.83 -12.03
C TRP A 157 -23.98 45.76 -12.61
N GLU A 158 -24.42 46.76 -13.39
CA GLU A 158 -25.67 46.71 -14.15
C GLU A 158 -25.60 45.63 -15.25
N SER A 159 -24.41 45.47 -15.85
CA SER A 159 -24.14 44.46 -16.87
C SER A 159 -24.15 43.04 -16.27
N LYS A 160 -23.55 42.85 -15.08
CA LYS A 160 -23.66 41.58 -14.33
C LYS A 160 -25.08 41.31 -13.85
N LEU A 161 -25.85 42.33 -13.41
CA LEU A 161 -27.27 42.16 -13.12
C LEU A 161 -28.12 41.87 -14.37
N LEU A 162 -27.75 42.37 -15.54
CA LEU A 162 -28.37 42.00 -16.82
C LEU A 162 -28.02 40.57 -17.24
N GLU A 163 -26.80 40.12 -16.99
CA GLU A 163 -26.40 38.73 -17.24
C GLU A 163 -27.13 37.77 -16.28
N VAL A 164 -27.20 38.10 -14.99
CA VAL A 164 -28.01 37.37 -13.99
C VAL A 164 -29.50 37.41 -14.35
N ARG A 165 -30.03 38.56 -14.77
CA ARG A 165 -31.42 38.69 -15.28
C ARG A 165 -31.66 37.92 -16.57
N SER A 166 -30.65 37.73 -17.43
CA SER A 166 -30.78 36.88 -18.63
C SER A 166 -30.74 35.38 -18.29
N ARG A 167 -30.09 35.01 -17.18
CA ARG A 167 -30.10 33.63 -16.63
C ARG A 167 -31.39 33.32 -15.86
N PHE A 168 -31.99 34.30 -15.18
CA PHE A 168 -33.35 34.19 -14.62
C PHE A 168 -34.46 34.49 -15.64
N GLY A 169 -34.11 34.95 -16.85
CA GLY A 169 -35.05 35.42 -17.88
C GLY A 169 -35.66 34.32 -18.75
N SER A 170 -35.79 33.09 -18.23
CA SER A 170 -36.33 31.93 -18.94
C SER A 170 -37.69 31.44 -18.41
N GLU A 171 -38.32 32.17 -17.49
CA GLU A 171 -39.74 32.00 -17.13
C GLU A 171 -40.51 33.34 -17.24
N SER A 172 -41.81 33.27 -17.50
CA SER A 172 -42.73 34.43 -17.63
C SER A 172 -42.43 35.45 -18.73
N GLY A 173 -42.11 34.98 -19.95
CA GLY A 173 -42.06 35.79 -21.17
C GLY A 173 -43.35 35.72 -22.00
N GLU A 174 -44.44 36.39 -21.57
CA GLU A 174 -45.69 36.47 -22.35
C GLU A 174 -45.53 37.28 -23.65
N ALA A 175 -45.11 36.60 -24.73
CA ALA A 175 -44.96 37.20 -26.05
C ALA A 175 -45.34 36.21 -27.17
N SER A 176 -46.64 35.98 -27.33
CA SER A 176 -47.29 35.32 -28.48
C SER A 176 -46.60 34.05 -29.00
N ARG A 177 -46.94 32.92 -28.39
CA ARG A 177 -47.04 31.65 -29.12
C ARG A 177 -48.47 31.15 -29.02
N ASP A 178 -49.10 30.90 -30.17
CA ASP A 178 -50.11 29.85 -30.27
C ASP A 178 -49.42 28.54 -29.85
N ALA A 179 -49.56 28.17 -28.58
CA ALA A 179 -49.29 26.82 -28.13
C ALA A 179 -50.36 25.92 -28.77
N ARG A 180 -50.08 25.45 -29.99
CA ARG A 180 -50.89 24.46 -30.69
C ARG A 180 -50.72 23.14 -29.97
N GLU A 181 -51.46 22.98 -28.88
CA GLU A 181 -51.49 21.80 -28.00
C GLU A 181 -51.14 20.56 -28.80
N ARG A 182 -50.00 19.95 -28.47
CA ARG A 182 -49.46 18.82 -29.21
C ARG A 182 -49.66 17.57 -28.39
N GLU A 183 -50.60 16.75 -28.85
CA GLU A 183 -50.86 15.45 -28.24
C GLU A 183 -50.05 14.38 -28.96
N ILE A 184 -49.22 13.68 -28.20
CA ILE A 184 -48.34 12.61 -28.68
C ILE A 184 -48.99 11.24 -28.39
N PHE A 185 -48.91 10.33 -29.34
CA PHE A 185 -49.45 8.97 -29.27
C PHE A 185 -48.36 7.93 -29.53
N PHE A 186 -48.48 6.79 -28.86
CA PHE A 186 -47.57 5.65 -28.95
C PHE A 186 -48.33 4.48 -29.58
N GLU A 187 -47.99 4.14 -30.82
CA GLU A 187 -48.72 3.16 -31.65
C GLU A 187 -47.88 1.89 -31.78
N ILE A 188 -48.33 0.78 -31.20
CA ILE A 188 -47.67 -0.54 -31.28
C ILE A 188 -47.98 -1.18 -32.64
N ASP A 189 -46.96 -1.46 -33.43
CA ASP A 189 -47.07 -2.15 -34.72
C ASP A 189 -47.11 -3.67 -34.49
N ILE A 190 -48.29 -4.28 -34.49
CA ILE A 190 -48.45 -5.72 -34.23
C ILE A 190 -47.69 -6.56 -35.26
N GLU A 191 -47.74 -6.18 -36.54
CA GLU A 191 -47.22 -7.00 -37.64
C GLU A 191 -45.68 -7.00 -37.64
N GLU A 192 -45.05 -5.83 -37.58
CA GLU A 192 -43.58 -5.74 -37.50
C GLU A 192 -43.05 -6.16 -36.12
N SER A 193 -43.82 -6.02 -35.03
CA SER A 193 -43.41 -6.56 -33.72
C SER A 193 -43.37 -8.10 -33.72
N ARG A 194 -44.44 -8.75 -34.22
CA ARG A 194 -44.51 -10.20 -34.36
C ARG A 194 -43.41 -10.71 -35.29
N ARG A 195 -43.25 -10.06 -36.46
CA ARG A 195 -42.23 -10.40 -37.47
C ARG A 195 -40.78 -10.23 -36.98
N SER A 196 -40.51 -9.24 -36.13
CA SER A 196 -39.16 -8.98 -35.61
C SER A 196 -38.88 -9.53 -34.21
N LYS A 197 -39.83 -10.30 -33.63
CA LYS A 197 -39.76 -10.89 -32.28
C LYS A 197 -39.31 -9.88 -31.20
N SER A 198 -39.75 -8.62 -31.31
CA SER A 198 -39.37 -7.49 -30.44
C SER A 198 -40.40 -6.38 -30.58
N LEU A 199 -40.64 -5.58 -29.53
CA LEU A 199 -41.68 -4.55 -29.55
C LEU A 199 -41.31 -3.38 -30.48
N VAL A 200 -42.17 -3.08 -31.45
CA VAL A 200 -42.02 -1.95 -32.37
C VAL A 200 -43.06 -0.89 -32.07
N ILE A 201 -42.60 0.28 -31.63
CA ILE A 201 -43.44 1.44 -31.29
C ILE A 201 -43.21 2.56 -32.30
N GLN A 202 -44.28 3.03 -32.91
CA GLN A 202 -44.33 4.24 -33.71
C GLN A 202 -44.77 5.42 -32.85
N THR A 203 -44.07 6.56 -32.94
CA THR A 203 -44.50 7.81 -32.31
C THR A 203 -45.25 8.68 -33.31
N SER A 204 -46.42 9.15 -32.90
CA SER A 204 -47.30 10.01 -33.69
C SER A 204 -47.70 11.25 -32.89
N GLN A 205 -48.09 12.31 -33.60
CA GLN A 205 -48.52 13.59 -33.01
C GLN A 205 -49.74 14.14 -33.75
N ARG A 206 -50.61 14.84 -33.02
CA ARG A 206 -51.58 15.78 -33.58
C ARG A 206 -51.45 17.14 -32.90
N GLN A 207 -51.68 18.19 -33.67
CA GLN A 207 -51.68 19.57 -33.18
C GLN A 207 -53.07 20.17 -33.31
N ARG A 208 -53.49 20.94 -32.30
CA ARG A 208 -54.73 21.72 -32.37
C ARG A 208 -54.61 22.84 -33.41
N ARG A 209 -55.62 23.01 -34.25
CA ARG A 209 -55.72 24.11 -35.23
C ARG A 209 -56.22 25.37 -34.53
N ALA A 210 -55.95 26.54 -35.13
CA ALA A 210 -56.49 27.83 -34.67
C ALA A 210 -58.04 27.88 -34.64
N SER A 211 -58.73 26.94 -35.30
CA SER A 211 -60.18 26.73 -35.21
C SER A 211 -60.63 25.87 -34.03
N GLY A 212 -59.76 25.63 -33.03
CA GLY A 212 -60.01 24.80 -31.85
C GLY A 212 -60.13 23.28 -32.10
N GLN A 213 -60.20 22.84 -33.36
CA GLN A 213 -60.28 21.44 -33.75
C GLN A 213 -58.90 20.78 -33.89
N TRP A 214 -58.80 19.51 -33.53
CA TRP A 214 -57.59 18.70 -33.73
C TRP A 214 -57.25 18.50 -35.22
N GLY A 215 -55.96 18.58 -35.56
CA GLY A 215 -55.45 18.15 -36.85
C GLY A 215 -55.41 16.62 -36.97
N LYS A 216 -55.33 16.10 -38.21
CA LYS A 216 -55.05 14.68 -38.47
C LYS A 216 -53.72 14.26 -37.81
N LEU A 217 -53.69 13.03 -37.31
CA LEU A 217 -52.50 12.39 -36.78
C LEU A 217 -51.38 12.32 -37.84
N LYS A 218 -50.13 12.52 -37.43
CA LYS A 218 -48.93 12.43 -38.27
C LYS A 218 -47.74 11.91 -37.46
N PRO A 219 -46.79 11.15 -38.06
CA PRO A 219 -45.59 10.71 -37.35
C PRO A 219 -44.80 11.83 -36.66
N LEU A 220 -44.35 11.57 -35.43
CA LEU A 220 -43.54 12.48 -34.62
C LEU A 220 -42.06 12.32 -34.99
N LYS A 221 -41.65 13.00 -36.06
CA LYS A 221 -40.29 13.02 -36.58
C LYS A 221 -39.36 13.87 -35.70
N LEU A 222 -38.63 13.22 -34.79
CA LEU A 222 -37.67 13.86 -33.89
C LEU A 222 -36.29 14.04 -34.52
N ARG A 223 -35.44 14.86 -33.89
CA ARG A 223 -34.02 14.99 -34.19
C ARG A 223 -33.22 14.89 -32.88
N PRO A 224 -31.99 14.33 -32.89
CA PRO A 224 -31.09 14.38 -31.74
C PRO A 224 -30.92 15.81 -31.24
N GLY A 225 -30.93 16.02 -29.92
CA GLY A 225 -30.78 17.33 -29.30
C GLY A 225 -32.00 18.27 -29.39
N LYS A 226 -33.22 17.76 -29.65
CA LYS A 226 -34.47 18.54 -29.61
C LYS A 226 -35.59 17.92 -28.74
N LEU A 227 -35.22 17.25 -27.65
CA LEU A 227 -36.18 16.77 -26.65
C LEU A 227 -36.80 17.93 -25.84
N ASP A 228 -36.08 19.05 -25.69
CA ASP A 228 -36.57 20.24 -24.98
C ASP A 228 -37.69 20.99 -25.75
N ASP A 229 -37.90 20.68 -27.04
CA ASP A 229 -39.04 21.16 -27.83
C ASP A 229 -40.37 20.43 -27.49
N ILE A 230 -40.35 19.49 -26.52
CA ILE A 230 -41.52 18.71 -26.07
C ILE A 230 -42.11 19.34 -24.80
N GLU A 231 -43.41 19.62 -24.85
CA GLU A 231 -44.15 20.39 -23.85
C GLU A 231 -44.40 19.60 -22.54
N HIS A 232 -44.84 18.33 -22.63
CA HIS A 232 -45.09 17.48 -21.46
C HIS A 232 -43.80 16.81 -20.95
N GLU A 233 -43.62 16.75 -19.62
CA GLU A 233 -42.43 16.14 -19.01
C GLU A 233 -42.38 14.62 -19.20
N ASP A 234 -43.51 13.92 -19.00
CA ASP A 234 -43.60 12.47 -19.23
C ASP A 234 -43.31 12.09 -20.67
N ASP A 235 -43.83 12.85 -21.64
CA ASP A 235 -43.52 12.64 -23.06
C ASP A 235 -42.02 12.85 -23.33
N ARG A 236 -41.41 13.88 -22.74
CA ARG A 236 -39.96 14.12 -22.86
C ARG A 236 -39.15 12.94 -22.29
N ARG A 237 -39.57 12.40 -21.14
CA ARG A 237 -38.92 11.26 -20.47
C ARG A 237 -39.09 9.95 -21.24
N ILE A 238 -40.31 9.63 -21.68
CA ILE A 238 -40.62 8.46 -22.51
C ILE A 238 -39.84 8.52 -23.83
N LEU A 239 -39.84 9.68 -24.51
CA LEU A 239 -39.10 9.87 -25.76
C LEU A 239 -37.58 9.80 -25.57
N ALA A 240 -37.04 10.22 -24.43
CA ALA A 240 -35.62 10.07 -24.12
C ALA A 240 -35.22 8.59 -24.01
N TYR A 241 -36.01 7.76 -23.32
CA TYR A 241 -35.76 6.31 -23.26
C TYR A 241 -35.94 5.65 -24.64
N LEU A 242 -36.97 6.02 -25.42
CA LEU A 242 -37.15 5.51 -26.79
C LEU A 242 -35.98 5.86 -27.72
N VAL A 243 -35.35 7.03 -27.56
CA VAL A 243 -34.13 7.41 -28.31
C VAL A 243 -32.91 6.54 -27.94
N GLY A 244 -32.93 5.87 -26.79
CA GLY A 244 -31.98 4.79 -26.45
C GLY A 244 -32.33 3.43 -27.06
N GLY A 245 -33.55 3.24 -27.55
CA GLY A 245 -33.97 2.05 -28.31
C GLY A 245 -33.42 2.05 -29.73
N THR A 246 -33.25 0.85 -30.32
CA THR A 246 -32.72 0.73 -31.69
C THR A 246 -33.71 1.25 -32.74
N PRO A 247 -33.32 2.17 -33.64
CA PRO A 247 -34.19 2.60 -34.74
C PRO A 247 -34.42 1.46 -35.75
N GLU A 248 -35.63 1.37 -36.29
CA GLU A 248 -36.04 0.32 -37.23
C GLU A 248 -35.28 0.43 -38.58
N ARG A 249 -34.20 -0.35 -38.75
CA ARG A 249 -33.31 -0.31 -39.93
C ARG A 249 -33.84 -1.09 -41.16
N ASN A 250 -35.04 -0.75 -41.65
CA ASN A 250 -35.62 -1.35 -42.86
C ASN A 250 -35.19 -0.62 -44.17
N SER A 251 -33.90 -0.67 -44.53
CA SER A 251 -33.38 -0.54 -45.93
C SER A 251 -31.85 -0.67 -46.02
N TRP A 252 -31.34 -1.37 -47.05
CA TRP A 252 -29.90 -1.50 -47.35
C TRP A 252 -29.23 -0.14 -47.68
N TYR A 253 -30.00 0.89 -48.07
CA TYR A 253 -29.47 2.23 -48.39
C TYR A 253 -29.33 3.17 -47.17
N ALA A 254 -29.64 2.73 -45.95
CA ALA A 254 -29.69 3.62 -44.78
C ALA A 254 -28.31 4.09 -44.25
N GLN A 255 -27.22 3.34 -44.50
CA GLN A 255 -25.90 3.58 -43.88
C GLN A 255 -25.17 4.87 -44.31
N GLN A 256 -25.72 5.68 -45.22
CA GLN A 256 -25.15 6.99 -45.61
C GLN A 256 -25.98 8.20 -45.15
N ALA A 257 -27.08 8.01 -44.40
CA ALA A 257 -28.06 9.06 -44.11
C ALA A 257 -28.21 9.48 -42.63
N GLU A 258 -27.39 8.96 -41.72
CA GLU A 258 -27.58 9.05 -40.26
C GLU A 258 -27.51 10.48 -39.65
N PHE A 259 -27.21 11.51 -40.45
CA PHE A 259 -27.26 12.93 -40.03
C PHE A 259 -28.51 13.71 -40.48
N GLN A 260 -29.46 13.13 -41.23
CA GLN A 260 -30.64 13.89 -41.71
C GLN A 260 -32.02 13.20 -41.58
N THR A 261 -32.11 11.88 -41.44
CA THR A 261 -33.41 11.20 -41.31
C THR A 261 -33.95 11.23 -39.88
N SER A 262 -35.05 11.94 -39.67
CA SER A 262 -35.77 11.94 -38.38
C SER A 262 -36.43 10.60 -38.07
N ILE A 263 -36.09 10.05 -36.90
CA ILE A 263 -36.64 8.79 -36.36
C ILE A 263 -38.05 9.05 -35.79
N PHE A 264 -38.93 8.06 -35.96
CA PHE A 264 -40.31 8.03 -35.42
C PHE A 264 -40.84 6.59 -35.20
N ARG A 265 -39.97 5.58 -35.35
CA ARG A 265 -40.24 4.14 -35.17
C ARG A 265 -39.05 3.53 -34.45
N TYR A 266 -39.33 2.78 -33.39
CA TYR A 266 -38.35 2.31 -32.41
C TYR A 266 -38.58 0.83 -32.14
N ARG A 267 -37.53 0.02 -32.26
CA ARG A 267 -37.51 -1.36 -31.79
C ARG A 267 -36.93 -1.37 -30.37
N VAL A 268 -37.73 -1.83 -29.42
CA VAL A 268 -37.45 -1.75 -27.98
C VAL A 268 -37.06 -3.14 -27.46
N PRO A 269 -35.86 -3.31 -26.88
CA PRO A 269 -35.48 -4.51 -26.12
C PRO A 269 -36.42 -4.75 -24.94
N PHE A 270 -36.68 -6.01 -24.58
CA PHE A 270 -37.61 -6.37 -23.51
C PHE A 270 -37.24 -5.71 -22.17
N GLU A 271 -35.95 -5.64 -21.86
CA GLU A 271 -35.38 -5.05 -20.65
C GLU A 271 -35.69 -3.55 -20.50
N LEU A 272 -35.99 -2.87 -21.62
CA LEU A 272 -36.48 -1.49 -21.62
C LEU A 272 -38.01 -1.40 -21.66
N CYS A 273 -38.71 -2.44 -22.12
CA CYS A 273 -40.17 -2.46 -22.16
C CYS A 273 -40.78 -2.40 -20.76
N GLU A 274 -40.26 -3.16 -19.79
CA GLU A 274 -40.73 -3.13 -18.39
C GLU A 274 -40.71 -1.73 -17.77
N LEU A 275 -39.70 -0.92 -18.10
CA LEU A 275 -39.52 0.42 -17.53
C LEU A 275 -40.36 1.48 -18.28
N ILE A 276 -40.53 1.33 -19.59
CA ILE A 276 -41.15 2.35 -20.44
C ILE A 276 -42.67 2.14 -20.56
N LEU A 277 -43.16 0.90 -20.62
CA LEU A 277 -44.57 0.59 -20.87
C LEU A 277 -45.53 1.05 -19.75
N PRO A 278 -45.24 0.89 -18.45
CA PRO A 278 -46.12 1.40 -17.39
C PRO A 278 -46.27 2.92 -17.50
N MET A 279 -45.17 3.65 -17.71
CA MET A 279 -45.19 5.11 -17.91
C MET A 279 -45.99 5.50 -19.16
N MET A 280 -45.80 4.79 -20.28
CA MET A 280 -46.56 5.02 -21.51
C MET A 280 -48.06 4.82 -21.29
N CYS A 281 -48.47 3.69 -20.72
CA CYS A 281 -49.87 3.36 -20.48
C CYS A 281 -50.54 4.34 -19.51
N ALA A 282 -49.83 4.81 -18.48
CA ALA A 282 -50.30 5.84 -17.56
C ALA A 282 -50.66 7.17 -18.28
N THR A 283 -50.09 7.45 -19.46
CA THR A 283 -50.48 8.63 -20.26
C THR A 283 -51.85 8.52 -20.95
N GLY A 284 -52.47 7.33 -21.00
CA GLY A 284 -53.72 7.07 -21.72
C GLY A 284 -53.62 7.20 -23.25
N ARG A 285 -52.41 7.24 -23.82
CA ARG A 285 -52.16 7.54 -25.24
C ARG A 285 -51.45 6.40 -26.01
N VAL A 286 -51.44 5.19 -25.44
CA VAL A 286 -50.94 3.96 -26.10
C VAL A 286 -52.07 3.27 -26.87
N ARG A 287 -51.81 2.85 -28.11
CA ARG A 287 -52.78 2.19 -29.01
C ARG A 287 -52.13 1.15 -29.91
N LEU A 288 -52.94 0.30 -30.52
CA LEU A 288 -52.52 -0.62 -31.58
C LEU A 288 -52.57 0.09 -32.95
N LEU A 289 -51.52 -0.06 -33.75
CA LEU A 289 -51.42 0.56 -35.07
C LEU A 289 -52.44 -0.03 -36.04
N GLY A 290 -53.03 0.82 -36.89
CA GLY A 290 -54.05 0.42 -37.88
C GLY A 290 -55.50 0.50 -37.38
N GLY A 291 -55.73 0.71 -36.08
CA GLY A 291 -57.04 1.04 -35.55
C GLY A 291 -57.61 2.33 -36.17
N VAL A 292 -58.79 2.25 -36.77
CA VAL A 292 -59.50 3.41 -37.35
C VAL A 292 -59.78 4.45 -36.24
N GLU A 293 -59.80 5.75 -36.57
CA GLU A 293 -59.93 6.90 -35.63
C GLU A 293 -61.27 6.98 -34.83
N LYS A 294 -61.98 5.87 -34.59
CA LYS A 294 -63.23 5.80 -33.81
C LYS A 294 -63.21 4.66 -32.78
N ASN A 295 -63.20 5.04 -31.50
CA ASN A 295 -63.58 4.23 -30.34
C ASN A 295 -62.86 2.88 -30.14
N VAL A 296 -61.53 2.87 -30.23
CA VAL A 296 -60.71 1.86 -29.54
C VAL A 296 -60.20 2.48 -28.22
N PRO A 297 -60.36 1.83 -27.05
CA PRO A 297 -59.81 2.33 -25.79
C PRO A 297 -58.27 2.33 -25.83
N PRO A 298 -57.59 3.16 -25.03
CA PRO A 298 -56.14 3.08 -24.90
C PRO A 298 -55.73 1.81 -24.16
N LEU A 299 -54.54 1.29 -24.47
CA LEU A 299 -53.97 0.14 -23.75
C LEU A 299 -53.53 0.57 -22.34
N THR A 300 -54.06 -0.11 -21.32
CA THR A 300 -53.57 0.02 -19.94
C THR A 300 -52.41 -0.94 -19.69
N TRP A 301 -51.58 -0.66 -18.68
CA TRP A 301 -50.64 -1.64 -18.15
C TRP A 301 -51.36 -2.49 -17.09
N ASP A 302 -51.01 -3.76 -16.99
CA ASP A 302 -51.54 -4.73 -16.03
C ASP A 302 -50.49 -4.98 -14.94
N ASP A 303 -50.66 -4.34 -13.78
CA ASP A 303 -49.78 -4.48 -12.61
C ASP A 303 -50.00 -5.79 -11.81
N GLY A 304 -50.84 -6.70 -12.31
CA GLY A 304 -51.03 -8.03 -11.72
C GLY A 304 -49.81 -8.95 -11.88
N PRO A 305 -49.87 -10.17 -11.31
CA PRO A 305 -48.85 -11.20 -11.56
C PRO A 305 -48.79 -11.55 -13.05
N ALA A 306 -47.65 -12.12 -13.46
CA ALA A 306 -47.44 -12.52 -14.85
C ALA A 306 -48.41 -13.61 -15.29
N TRP A 307 -48.77 -13.59 -16.57
CA TRP A 307 -49.48 -14.69 -17.20
C TRP A 307 -48.50 -15.84 -17.45
N ILE A 308 -48.86 -17.06 -17.08
CA ILE A 308 -48.03 -18.26 -17.28
C ILE A 308 -48.44 -18.92 -18.59
N LEU A 309 -47.48 -19.11 -19.50
CA LEU A 309 -47.67 -19.90 -20.71
C LEU A 309 -47.92 -21.36 -20.35
N THR A 310 -49.10 -21.87 -20.70
CA THR A 310 -49.56 -23.22 -20.37
C THR A 310 -49.94 -23.97 -21.64
N LEU A 311 -49.48 -25.21 -21.80
CA LEU A 311 -50.02 -26.15 -22.77
C LEU A 311 -51.12 -26.97 -22.12
N ALA A 312 -52.35 -26.68 -22.51
CA ALA A 312 -53.54 -27.42 -22.12
C ALA A 312 -53.75 -28.60 -23.06
N VAL A 313 -53.96 -29.78 -22.50
CA VAL A 313 -54.50 -30.94 -23.22
C VAL A 313 -55.97 -31.09 -22.84
N ARG A 314 -56.83 -31.17 -23.86
CA ARG A 314 -58.29 -31.27 -23.73
C ARG A 314 -58.80 -32.43 -24.57
N ASP A 315 -59.86 -33.08 -24.11
CA ASP A 315 -60.64 -33.99 -24.94
C ASP A 315 -61.54 -33.19 -25.90
N ASP A 316 -61.66 -33.65 -27.15
CA ASP A 316 -62.65 -33.18 -28.11
C ASP A 316 -63.62 -34.36 -28.39
N GLU A 317 -64.63 -34.50 -27.52
CA GLU A 317 -65.69 -35.52 -27.60
C GLU A 317 -66.33 -35.62 -28.99
N SER A 318 -66.32 -34.51 -29.76
CA SER A 318 -66.97 -34.41 -31.07
C SER A 318 -66.19 -35.08 -32.20
N GLU A 319 -64.86 -35.11 -32.10
CA GLU A 319 -63.97 -35.77 -33.07
C GLU A 319 -63.32 -37.06 -32.54
N ARG A 320 -63.41 -37.32 -31.23
CA ARG A 320 -62.68 -38.38 -30.50
C ARG A 320 -61.17 -38.25 -30.66
N ARG A 321 -60.65 -37.05 -30.39
CA ARG A 321 -59.22 -36.71 -30.45
C ARG A 321 -58.83 -35.83 -29.28
N TRP A 322 -57.60 -36.01 -28.79
CA TRP A 322 -56.98 -35.10 -27.85
C TRP A 322 -56.50 -33.84 -28.58
N LYS A 323 -56.67 -32.68 -27.95
CA LYS A 323 -56.39 -31.37 -28.53
C LYS A 323 -55.44 -30.60 -27.63
N VAL A 324 -54.28 -30.23 -28.16
CA VAL A 324 -53.25 -29.47 -27.48
C VAL A 324 -53.36 -28.00 -27.88
N THR A 325 -53.64 -27.14 -26.91
CA THR A 325 -53.86 -25.70 -27.11
C THR A 325 -53.01 -24.86 -26.17
N GLY A 326 -52.52 -23.72 -26.66
CA GLY A 326 -51.89 -22.71 -25.81
C GLY A 326 -52.94 -21.95 -25.01
N GLU A 327 -52.81 -21.96 -23.69
CA GLU A 327 -53.56 -21.14 -22.74
C GLU A 327 -52.56 -20.20 -22.03
N LEU A 328 -52.95 -18.93 -21.84
CA LEU A 328 -52.33 -18.07 -20.84
C LEU A 328 -53.14 -18.17 -19.55
N ARG A 329 -52.49 -18.49 -18.43
CA ARG A 329 -53.14 -18.64 -17.13
C ARG A 329 -52.63 -17.67 -16.08
N ARG A 330 -53.51 -17.19 -15.22
CA ARG A 330 -53.17 -16.37 -14.06
C ARG A 330 -54.25 -16.56 -12.99
N ASP A 331 -53.87 -17.17 -11.87
CA ASP A 331 -54.82 -17.63 -10.85
C ASP A 331 -55.94 -18.48 -11.51
N ASP A 332 -57.21 -18.17 -11.26
CA ASP A 332 -58.36 -18.82 -11.92
C ASP A 332 -58.67 -18.25 -13.34
N GLU A 333 -57.99 -17.19 -13.80
CA GLU A 333 -58.21 -16.64 -15.15
C GLU A 333 -57.47 -17.45 -16.22
N VAL A 334 -58.21 -17.87 -17.26
CA VAL A 334 -57.67 -18.57 -18.45
C VAL A 334 -58.00 -17.76 -19.70
N LYS A 335 -57.01 -17.53 -20.57
CA LYS A 335 -57.17 -16.86 -21.88
C LYS A 335 -56.56 -17.72 -22.99
N PRO A 336 -57.30 -18.11 -24.04
CA PRO A 336 -56.74 -18.81 -25.19
C PRO A 336 -55.65 -17.97 -25.86
N LEU A 337 -54.52 -18.59 -26.21
CA LEU A 337 -53.39 -17.89 -26.83
C LEU A 337 -53.75 -17.29 -28.21
N VAL A 338 -54.73 -17.89 -28.89
CA VAL A 338 -55.29 -17.41 -30.17
C VAL A 338 -55.99 -16.05 -30.02
N ASP A 339 -56.54 -15.74 -28.85
CA ASP A 339 -57.22 -14.46 -28.56
C ASP A 339 -56.24 -13.32 -28.21
N ILE A 340 -54.92 -13.58 -28.22
CA ILE A 340 -53.88 -12.60 -27.88
C ILE A 340 -53.24 -12.03 -29.16
N PRO A 341 -53.50 -10.75 -29.53
CA PRO A 341 -53.00 -10.15 -30.77
C PRO A 341 -51.48 -10.16 -30.93
N LEU A 342 -50.71 -10.04 -29.85
CA LEU A 342 -49.26 -10.03 -29.89
C LEU A 342 -48.67 -10.58 -28.58
N VAL A 343 -47.69 -11.48 -28.72
CA VAL A 343 -46.86 -12.00 -27.64
C VAL A 343 -45.40 -11.80 -28.04
N ILE A 344 -44.54 -11.42 -27.12
CA ILE A 344 -43.15 -11.01 -27.39
C ILE A 344 -42.19 -11.83 -26.52
N PRO A 345 -41.14 -12.45 -27.09
CA PRO A 345 -40.17 -13.20 -26.31
C PRO A 345 -39.41 -12.27 -25.36
N GLY A 346 -39.08 -12.79 -24.19
CA GLY A 346 -38.64 -12.01 -23.03
C GLY A 346 -39.73 -11.83 -21.97
N GLY A 347 -41.01 -11.84 -22.36
CA GLY A 347 -42.13 -11.97 -21.40
C GLY A 347 -43.19 -10.86 -21.45
N LEU A 348 -43.78 -10.58 -22.61
CA LEU A 348 -44.96 -9.69 -22.71
C LEU A 348 -46.10 -10.31 -23.51
N ALA A 349 -47.32 -10.11 -23.01
CA ALA A 349 -48.58 -10.36 -23.72
C ALA A 349 -49.34 -9.03 -23.91
N VAL A 350 -49.67 -8.70 -25.16
CA VAL A 350 -50.42 -7.49 -25.54
C VAL A 350 -51.80 -7.91 -26.02
N THR A 351 -52.83 -7.56 -25.25
CA THR A 351 -54.23 -7.79 -25.59
C THR A 351 -54.83 -6.58 -26.33
N ASN A 352 -56.12 -6.64 -26.68
CA ASN A 352 -56.83 -5.51 -27.28
C ASN A 352 -57.09 -4.33 -26.31
N THR A 353 -56.89 -4.52 -24.99
CA THR A 353 -57.22 -3.53 -23.95
C THR A 353 -56.12 -3.28 -22.92
N SER A 354 -55.23 -4.25 -22.69
CA SER A 354 -54.10 -4.13 -21.76
C SER A 354 -52.83 -4.83 -22.23
N ILE A 355 -51.68 -4.41 -21.68
CA ILE A 355 -50.38 -5.06 -21.80
C ILE A 355 -50.01 -5.64 -20.44
N ALA A 356 -49.60 -6.91 -20.41
CA ALA A 356 -49.24 -7.65 -19.20
C ALA A 356 -47.90 -8.38 -19.35
N ARG A 357 -47.29 -8.72 -18.21
CA ARG A 357 -46.14 -9.63 -18.13
C ARG A 357 -46.55 -11.05 -18.52
N LEU A 358 -45.60 -11.80 -19.07
CA LEU A 358 -45.70 -13.21 -19.40
C LEU A 358 -44.48 -13.98 -18.89
N GLU A 359 -44.69 -15.12 -18.23
CA GLU A 359 -43.67 -16.12 -17.96
C GLU A 359 -43.82 -17.27 -18.98
N ASP A 360 -42.83 -17.42 -19.86
CA ASP A 360 -42.77 -18.48 -20.88
C ASP A 360 -41.79 -19.61 -20.54
N PHE A 361 -40.96 -19.44 -19.50
CA PHE A 361 -39.87 -20.34 -19.10
C PHE A 361 -38.90 -20.72 -20.24
N ASN A 362 -38.62 -19.76 -21.14
CA ASN A 362 -37.83 -19.96 -22.37
C ASN A 362 -38.43 -20.99 -23.35
N ALA A 363 -39.74 -21.22 -23.25
CA ALA A 363 -40.52 -22.05 -24.15
C ALA A 363 -41.29 -21.21 -25.21
N PHE A 364 -40.91 -19.94 -25.45
CA PHE A 364 -41.59 -19.04 -26.39
C PHE A 364 -41.87 -19.64 -27.79
N ASP A 365 -40.99 -20.49 -28.33
CA ASP A 365 -41.21 -21.04 -29.68
C ASP A 365 -42.48 -21.93 -29.78
N TRP A 366 -43.05 -22.38 -28.66
CA TRP A 366 -44.39 -22.97 -28.63
C TRP A 366 -45.49 -21.99 -29.05
N VAL A 367 -45.33 -20.68 -28.82
CA VAL A 367 -46.30 -19.65 -29.23
C VAL A 367 -46.50 -19.62 -30.75
N ASP A 368 -45.43 -19.81 -31.52
CA ASP A 368 -45.50 -19.89 -33.00
C ASP A 368 -46.12 -21.20 -33.51
N VAL A 369 -46.25 -22.22 -32.65
CA VAL A 369 -46.81 -23.55 -32.93
C VAL A 369 -48.29 -23.62 -32.53
N VAL A 370 -48.62 -23.39 -31.26
CA VAL A 370 -49.99 -23.53 -30.72
C VAL A 370 -50.82 -22.24 -30.74
N GLY A 371 -50.23 -21.12 -31.18
CA GLY A 371 -50.95 -19.84 -31.41
C GLY A 371 -51.61 -19.73 -32.79
N ARG A 372 -51.72 -20.83 -33.56
CA ARG A 372 -52.40 -20.89 -34.86
C ARG A 372 -53.82 -21.43 -34.68
N GLU A 373 -54.74 -21.06 -35.58
CA GLU A 373 -56.16 -21.46 -35.53
C GLU A 373 -56.40 -22.98 -35.55
N THR A 374 -55.38 -23.77 -35.90
CA THR A 374 -55.37 -25.23 -35.80
C THR A 374 -54.32 -25.67 -34.78
N GLY A 375 -54.78 -25.86 -33.54
CA GLY A 375 -54.00 -26.53 -32.48
C GLY A 375 -53.69 -27.99 -32.84
N LEU A 376 -52.75 -28.60 -32.12
CA LEU A 376 -52.26 -29.94 -32.44
C LEU A 376 -53.26 -31.00 -31.96
N SER A 377 -53.72 -31.86 -32.87
CA SER A 377 -54.67 -32.96 -32.58
C SER A 377 -53.98 -34.32 -32.59
N VAL A 378 -54.28 -35.18 -31.61
CA VAL A 378 -53.76 -36.55 -31.46
C VAL A 378 -54.91 -37.53 -31.33
N ASP A 379 -54.79 -38.71 -31.93
CA ASP A 379 -55.85 -39.72 -31.90
C ASP A 379 -55.86 -40.49 -30.55
N TYR A 380 -57.03 -40.99 -30.14
CA TYR A 380 -57.17 -41.79 -28.92
C TYR A 380 -56.32 -43.07 -28.97
N GLY A 381 -55.54 -43.33 -27.92
CA GLY A 381 -54.58 -44.43 -27.80
C GLY A 381 -53.12 -44.00 -27.98
N GLU A 382 -52.86 -42.77 -28.44
CA GLU A 382 -51.51 -42.19 -28.55
C GLU A 382 -51.19 -41.20 -27.41
N GLU A 383 -52.11 -40.96 -26.47
CA GLU A 383 -51.95 -39.92 -25.44
C GLU A 383 -50.76 -40.13 -24.48
N HIS A 384 -50.38 -41.39 -24.23
CA HIS A 384 -49.17 -41.70 -23.46
C HIS A 384 -47.89 -41.37 -24.23
N GLU A 385 -47.85 -41.62 -25.54
CA GLU A 385 -46.73 -41.18 -26.38
C GLU A 385 -46.70 -39.65 -26.49
N LEU A 386 -47.85 -38.97 -26.60
CA LEU A 386 -47.90 -37.50 -26.58
C LEU A 386 -47.21 -36.93 -25.33
N VAL A 387 -47.51 -37.46 -24.13
CA VAL A 387 -46.87 -36.99 -22.89
C VAL A 387 -45.37 -37.28 -22.89
N GLU A 388 -44.92 -38.49 -23.27
CA GLU A 388 -43.48 -38.79 -23.39
C GLU A 388 -42.76 -37.86 -24.39
N ARG A 389 -43.38 -37.57 -25.54
CA ARG A 389 -42.83 -36.68 -26.58
C ARG A 389 -42.79 -35.21 -26.16
N LEU A 390 -43.73 -34.76 -25.30
CA LEU A 390 -43.69 -33.43 -24.70
C LEU A 390 -42.56 -33.34 -23.66
N LEU A 391 -42.34 -34.39 -22.88
CA LEU A 391 -41.31 -34.45 -21.83
C LEU A 391 -39.87 -34.58 -22.38
N ASP A 392 -39.70 -35.09 -23.60
CA ASP A 392 -38.41 -35.09 -24.33
C ASP A 392 -38.01 -33.72 -24.92
N MET A 393 -38.82 -32.66 -24.74
CA MET A 393 -38.58 -31.33 -25.33
C MET A 393 -37.59 -30.49 -24.50
N PRO A 394 -36.63 -29.77 -25.13
CA PRO A 394 -35.57 -29.05 -24.42
C PRO A 394 -36.07 -27.84 -23.61
N ALA A 395 -37.21 -27.28 -23.98
CA ALA A 395 -37.94 -26.27 -23.22
C ALA A 395 -39.44 -26.62 -23.25
N ILE A 396 -40.00 -26.87 -22.07
CA ILE A 396 -41.40 -27.24 -21.88
C ILE A 396 -42.09 -26.14 -21.05
N PRO A 397 -43.19 -25.54 -21.56
CA PRO A 397 -44.02 -24.62 -20.77
C PRO A 397 -44.76 -25.42 -19.69
N ARG A 398 -45.58 -24.75 -18.85
CA ARG A 398 -46.37 -25.47 -17.86
C ARG A 398 -47.37 -26.40 -18.58
N LEU A 399 -47.44 -27.67 -18.19
CA LEU A 399 -48.46 -28.58 -18.72
C LEU A 399 -49.72 -28.54 -17.86
N ASP A 400 -50.88 -28.59 -18.51
CA ASP A 400 -52.18 -28.80 -17.88
C ASP A 400 -52.85 -30.01 -18.53
N LEU A 401 -52.64 -31.16 -17.90
CA LEU A 401 -53.06 -32.49 -18.36
C LEU A 401 -54.34 -32.93 -17.62
N PRO A 402 -55.21 -33.75 -18.24
CA PRO A 402 -56.31 -34.40 -17.53
C PRO A 402 -55.77 -35.32 -16.42
N ASP A 403 -56.58 -35.59 -15.40
CA ASP A 403 -56.17 -36.37 -14.21
C ASP A 403 -55.63 -37.77 -14.54
N GLU A 404 -56.03 -38.34 -15.68
CA GLU A 404 -55.59 -39.64 -16.21
C GLU A 404 -54.14 -39.64 -16.72
N LEU A 405 -53.59 -38.45 -17.04
CA LEU A 405 -52.24 -38.25 -17.60
C LEU A 405 -51.35 -37.40 -16.68
N ARG A 406 -51.78 -37.17 -15.44
CA ARG A 406 -51.18 -36.21 -14.51
C ARG A 406 -49.83 -36.71 -13.97
N LEU A 407 -48.82 -35.85 -14.01
CA LEU A 407 -47.48 -36.11 -13.51
C LEU A 407 -47.40 -35.86 -11.99
N GLU A 408 -46.49 -36.57 -11.30
CA GLU A 408 -46.22 -36.31 -9.88
C GLU A 408 -45.36 -35.03 -9.74
N GLU A 409 -45.95 -33.93 -9.24
CA GLU A 409 -45.21 -32.72 -8.90
C GLU A 409 -44.54 -32.87 -7.52
N VAL A 410 -43.21 -32.76 -7.46
CA VAL A 410 -42.41 -32.95 -6.24
C VAL A 410 -41.62 -31.68 -5.92
N GLN A 411 -41.79 -31.11 -4.72
CA GLN A 411 -40.96 -30.01 -4.23
C GLN A 411 -39.92 -30.52 -3.22
N THR A 412 -38.68 -30.03 -3.30
CA THR A 412 -37.55 -30.50 -2.47
C THR A 412 -36.43 -29.46 -2.40
N GLU A 413 -35.70 -29.43 -1.29
CA GLU A 413 -34.57 -28.52 -1.08
C GLU A 413 -33.32 -29.00 -1.87
N PRO A 414 -32.71 -28.17 -2.74
CA PRO A 414 -31.56 -28.58 -3.53
C PRO A 414 -30.25 -28.52 -2.74
N HIS A 415 -29.30 -29.39 -3.12
CA HIS A 415 -27.94 -29.32 -2.57
C HIS A 415 -27.06 -28.42 -3.46
N PRO A 416 -26.41 -27.37 -2.91
CA PRO A 416 -25.64 -26.43 -3.71
C PRO A 416 -24.20 -26.91 -3.97
N TYR A 417 -23.75 -26.75 -5.22
CA TYR A 417 -22.42 -27.08 -5.70
C TYR A 417 -21.75 -25.85 -6.33
N LEU A 418 -20.45 -25.72 -6.13
CA LEU A 418 -19.61 -24.70 -6.74
C LEU A 418 -18.44 -25.37 -7.47
N VAL A 419 -18.34 -25.17 -8.79
CA VAL A 419 -17.30 -25.76 -9.63
C VAL A 419 -16.39 -24.66 -10.17
N LEU A 420 -15.22 -24.52 -9.56
CA LEU A 420 -14.19 -23.55 -9.94
C LEU A 420 -13.22 -24.14 -10.97
N GLN A 421 -12.73 -23.31 -11.89
CA GLN A 421 -11.70 -23.65 -12.86
C GLN A 421 -10.58 -22.61 -12.88
N THR A 422 -9.33 -23.08 -12.95
CA THR A 422 -8.16 -22.22 -13.17
C THR A 422 -8.16 -21.75 -14.64
N PRO A 423 -8.12 -20.44 -14.93
CA PRO A 423 -8.19 -19.94 -16.29
C PRO A 423 -6.99 -20.43 -17.14
N LYS A 424 -7.29 -21.17 -18.22
CA LYS A 424 -6.31 -21.88 -19.08
C LYS A 424 -5.43 -20.96 -19.95
N SER A 425 -5.46 -19.65 -19.74
CA SER A 425 -4.79 -18.64 -20.57
C SER A 425 -3.60 -17.99 -19.83
N ARG A 426 -2.46 -17.83 -20.53
CA ARG A 426 -1.31 -17.05 -20.04
C ARG A 426 -1.53 -15.53 -20.25
N GLY A 427 -2.59 -14.99 -19.65
CA GLY A 427 -2.93 -13.56 -19.67
C GLY A 427 -2.89 -12.91 -18.27
N TRP A 428 -3.03 -11.58 -18.22
CA TRP A 428 -2.94 -10.79 -16.98
C TRP A 428 -4.09 -11.04 -15.99
N ARG A 429 -5.21 -11.62 -16.42
CA ARG A 429 -6.32 -12.05 -15.53
C ARG A 429 -5.99 -13.33 -14.74
N ARG A 430 -4.91 -13.30 -13.94
CA ARG A 430 -4.53 -14.40 -13.05
C ARG A 430 -5.11 -14.29 -11.65
N GLU A 431 -5.46 -13.08 -11.22
CA GLU A 431 -5.89 -12.76 -9.86
C GLU A 431 -7.32 -13.22 -9.52
N ARG A 432 -8.10 -13.67 -10.51
CA ARG A 432 -9.48 -14.13 -10.31
C ARG A 432 -9.74 -15.52 -10.92
N LEU A 433 -10.33 -16.40 -10.12
CA LEU A 433 -10.82 -17.72 -10.53
C LEU A 433 -12.26 -17.59 -11.02
N GLN A 434 -12.64 -18.40 -12.01
CA GLN A 434 -13.99 -18.43 -12.56
C GLN A 434 -14.67 -19.76 -12.22
N GLY A 435 -16.00 -19.77 -12.12
CA GLY A 435 -16.72 -21.00 -11.82
C GLY A 435 -18.21 -20.99 -12.11
N ASN A 436 -18.82 -22.15 -11.95
CA ASN A 436 -20.21 -22.43 -12.21
C ASN A 436 -20.93 -22.80 -10.90
N VAL A 437 -22.21 -22.44 -10.81
CA VAL A 437 -23.07 -22.77 -9.68
C VAL A 437 -24.11 -23.79 -10.17
N GLU A 438 -24.18 -24.93 -9.49
CA GLU A 438 -25.11 -26.02 -9.81
C GLU A 438 -25.96 -26.34 -8.57
N PHE A 439 -27.23 -26.66 -8.80
CA PHE A 439 -28.16 -27.15 -7.78
C PHE A 439 -28.54 -28.59 -8.10
N ASP A 440 -28.39 -29.48 -7.12
CA ASP A 440 -28.67 -30.91 -7.24
C ASP A 440 -30.02 -31.24 -6.60
N TYR A 441 -30.98 -31.59 -7.46
CA TYR A 441 -32.34 -31.96 -7.10
C TYR A 441 -32.50 -33.47 -7.30
N LEU A 442 -32.48 -34.23 -6.19
CA LEU A 442 -32.66 -35.69 -6.17
C LEU A 442 -31.75 -36.45 -7.15
N GLY A 443 -30.49 -36.00 -7.30
CA GLY A 443 -29.49 -36.60 -8.20
C GLY A 443 -29.44 -35.98 -9.60
N THR A 444 -30.32 -35.02 -9.93
CA THR A 444 -30.25 -34.26 -11.19
C THR A 444 -29.68 -32.87 -10.94
N LYS A 445 -28.50 -32.62 -11.53
CA LYS A 445 -27.81 -31.33 -11.46
C LYS A 445 -28.33 -30.36 -12.52
N VAL A 446 -28.69 -29.16 -12.10
CA VAL A 446 -29.12 -28.05 -12.97
C VAL A 446 -28.25 -26.83 -12.69
N SER A 447 -27.81 -26.14 -13.75
CA SER A 447 -27.08 -24.88 -13.60
C SER A 447 -28.00 -23.78 -13.05
N ALA A 448 -27.47 -22.97 -12.16
CA ALA A 448 -28.12 -21.77 -11.60
C ALA A 448 -28.44 -20.69 -12.66
N ALA A 449 -27.97 -20.86 -13.91
CA ALA A 449 -28.34 -20.05 -15.06
C ALA A 449 -29.60 -20.56 -15.81
N SER A 450 -30.09 -21.77 -15.52
CA SER A 450 -31.29 -22.31 -16.16
C SER A 450 -32.54 -21.56 -15.70
N VAL A 451 -33.41 -21.23 -16.66
CA VAL A 451 -34.72 -20.59 -16.45
C VAL A 451 -35.90 -21.56 -16.55
N GLN A 452 -35.63 -22.88 -16.58
CA GLN A 452 -36.65 -23.92 -16.50
C GLN A 452 -37.33 -23.91 -15.12
N TRP A 453 -38.67 -23.95 -15.07
CA TRP A 453 -39.44 -23.91 -13.82
C TRP A 453 -39.35 -25.22 -13.00
N ALA A 454 -39.16 -26.35 -13.67
CA ALA A 454 -39.09 -27.67 -13.06
C ALA A 454 -38.17 -28.63 -13.84
N ILE A 455 -37.89 -29.78 -13.24
CA ILE A 455 -36.94 -30.79 -13.72
C ILE A 455 -37.69 -32.09 -13.99
N VAL A 456 -37.78 -32.45 -15.26
CA VAL A 456 -38.45 -33.66 -15.72
C VAL A 456 -37.58 -34.90 -15.44
N GLN A 457 -38.14 -35.90 -14.75
CA GLN A 457 -37.49 -37.20 -14.52
C GLN A 457 -38.34 -38.33 -15.11
N ARG A 458 -38.14 -38.58 -16.42
CA ARG A 458 -38.90 -39.53 -17.26
C ARG A 458 -39.06 -40.91 -16.62
N ASP A 459 -37.96 -41.51 -16.17
CA ASP A 459 -37.92 -42.87 -15.58
C ASP A 459 -38.80 -43.05 -14.32
N GLN A 460 -39.27 -41.95 -13.74
CA GLN A 460 -40.08 -41.91 -12.52
C GLN A 460 -41.40 -41.14 -12.71
N ASN A 461 -41.75 -40.78 -13.96
CA ASN A 461 -42.96 -40.05 -14.36
C ASN A 461 -43.29 -38.80 -13.51
N ARG A 462 -42.25 -38.08 -13.06
CA ARG A 462 -42.37 -36.97 -12.10
C ARG A 462 -41.69 -35.69 -12.57
N CYS A 463 -42.16 -34.58 -12.04
CA CYS A 463 -41.68 -33.23 -12.31
C CYS A 463 -41.22 -32.57 -11.00
N VAL A 464 -39.91 -32.36 -10.83
CA VAL A 464 -39.35 -31.79 -9.60
C VAL A 464 -39.35 -30.26 -9.72
N LEU A 465 -40.17 -29.58 -8.91
CA LEU A 465 -40.28 -28.12 -8.88
C LEU A 465 -39.02 -27.50 -8.28
N ARG A 466 -38.46 -26.47 -8.94
CA ARG A 466 -37.26 -25.78 -8.45
C ARG A 466 -37.60 -24.73 -7.39
N ASP A 467 -36.83 -24.70 -6.30
CA ASP A 467 -36.99 -23.72 -5.24
C ASP A 467 -36.21 -22.44 -5.57
N GLN A 468 -36.86 -21.54 -6.31
CA GLN A 468 -36.26 -20.26 -6.68
C GLN A 468 -35.91 -19.36 -5.48
N ALA A 469 -36.55 -19.56 -4.32
CA ALA A 469 -36.25 -18.79 -3.11
C ALA A 469 -34.94 -19.26 -2.46
N PHE A 470 -34.72 -20.58 -2.37
CA PHE A 470 -33.45 -21.17 -1.96
C PHE A 470 -32.32 -20.82 -2.93
N GLU A 471 -32.55 -20.98 -4.25
CA GLU A 471 -31.53 -20.62 -5.24
C GLU A 471 -31.14 -19.12 -5.15
N SER A 472 -32.09 -18.24 -4.84
CA SER A 472 -31.85 -16.80 -4.65
C SER A 472 -31.11 -16.46 -3.35
N SER A 473 -31.35 -17.21 -2.26
CA SER A 473 -30.62 -17.00 -0.99
C SER A 473 -29.18 -17.51 -1.09
N ALA A 474 -28.98 -18.67 -1.72
CA ALA A 474 -27.65 -19.21 -2.07
C ALA A 474 -26.87 -18.23 -2.96
N TRP A 475 -27.52 -17.61 -3.96
CA TRP A 475 -26.93 -16.55 -4.78
C TRP A 475 -26.50 -15.33 -3.95
N SER A 476 -27.33 -14.91 -2.99
CA SER A 476 -27.02 -13.78 -2.11
C SER A 476 -25.82 -14.08 -1.21
N ARG A 477 -25.73 -15.31 -0.68
CA ARG A 477 -24.61 -15.75 0.16
C ARG A 477 -23.27 -15.77 -0.56
N LEU A 478 -23.24 -16.15 -1.84
CA LEU A 478 -22.03 -16.06 -2.67
C LEU A 478 -21.55 -14.61 -2.83
N LEU A 479 -22.47 -13.64 -3.01
CA LEU A 479 -22.10 -12.22 -3.14
C LEU A 479 -21.51 -11.66 -1.82
N GLU A 480 -22.02 -12.07 -0.66
CA GLU A 480 -21.45 -11.70 0.66
C GLU A 480 -20.02 -12.25 0.85
N LEU A 481 -19.72 -13.40 0.26
CA LEU A 481 -18.41 -14.07 0.35
C LEU A 481 -17.42 -13.63 -0.76
N GLY A 482 -17.68 -12.53 -1.45
CA GLY A 482 -16.74 -11.90 -2.39
C GLY A 482 -16.80 -12.42 -3.84
N PHE A 483 -17.68 -13.37 -4.14
CA PHE A 483 -17.96 -13.76 -5.53
C PHE A 483 -18.69 -12.63 -6.27
N ARG A 484 -18.44 -12.49 -7.57
CA ARG A 484 -19.17 -11.57 -8.47
C ARG A 484 -19.87 -12.39 -9.54
N ARG A 485 -21.17 -12.12 -9.75
CA ARG A 485 -21.97 -12.80 -10.78
C ARG A 485 -21.60 -12.30 -12.19
N LEU A 486 -21.35 -13.23 -13.11
CA LEU A 486 -20.98 -12.96 -14.50
C LEU A 486 -22.23 -12.97 -15.38
N LEU A 487 -22.75 -11.79 -15.73
CA LEU A 487 -24.04 -11.63 -16.44
C LEU A 487 -23.97 -11.87 -17.97
N ASP A 488 -22.78 -11.95 -18.58
CA ASP A 488 -22.62 -12.22 -20.02
C ASP A 488 -22.07 -13.64 -20.27
N HIS A 489 -22.96 -14.63 -20.24
CA HIS A 489 -22.59 -16.01 -20.56
C HIS A 489 -22.05 -16.19 -21.99
N ARG A 490 -22.28 -15.24 -22.92
CA ARG A 490 -21.90 -15.37 -24.35
C ARG A 490 -20.39 -15.39 -24.59
N GLN A 491 -19.57 -15.09 -23.58
CA GLN A 491 -18.10 -15.06 -23.68
C GLN A 491 -17.36 -16.05 -22.75
N GLY A 492 -18.07 -16.87 -21.95
CA GLY A 492 -17.37 -17.69 -20.94
C GLY A 492 -18.05 -18.98 -20.48
N GLY A 493 -19.37 -19.05 -20.38
CA GLY A 493 -20.05 -20.20 -19.78
C GLY A 493 -19.74 -20.41 -18.29
N TYR A 494 -19.33 -19.36 -17.58
CA TYR A 494 -19.16 -19.31 -16.12
C TYR A 494 -20.22 -18.39 -15.50
N ASP A 495 -20.58 -18.66 -14.24
CA ASP A 495 -21.62 -17.95 -13.50
C ASP A 495 -21.04 -16.94 -12.49
N VAL A 496 -19.83 -17.20 -11.97
CA VAL A 496 -19.12 -16.37 -10.97
C VAL A 496 -17.64 -16.18 -11.26
N ASP A 497 -17.05 -15.10 -10.70
CA ASP A 497 -15.62 -15.00 -10.41
C ASP A 497 -15.32 -14.56 -8.96
N ILE A 498 -14.15 -14.93 -8.42
CA ILE A 498 -13.65 -14.55 -7.08
C ILE A 498 -12.15 -14.26 -7.13
N ALA A 499 -11.61 -13.42 -6.24
CA ALA A 499 -10.17 -13.23 -6.13
C ALA A 499 -9.49 -14.47 -5.55
N ILE A 500 -8.20 -14.66 -5.84
CA ILE A 500 -7.41 -15.75 -5.23
C ILE A 500 -7.27 -15.53 -3.71
N ASP A 501 -7.14 -14.27 -3.27
CA ASP A 501 -6.95 -13.94 -1.86
C ASP A 501 -8.23 -14.20 -1.04
N ASP A 502 -9.39 -13.75 -1.55
CA ASP A 502 -10.71 -13.99 -0.93
C ASP A 502 -11.10 -15.48 -0.88
N LEU A 503 -10.54 -16.31 -1.77
CA LEU A 503 -10.92 -17.72 -1.96
C LEU A 503 -10.79 -18.56 -0.69
N GLY A 504 -9.68 -18.42 0.04
CA GLY A 504 -9.36 -19.28 1.19
C GLY A 504 -10.43 -19.19 2.28
N ARG A 505 -10.84 -17.96 2.60
CA ARG A 505 -11.93 -17.65 3.52
C ARG A 505 -13.29 -18.08 2.96
N ALA A 506 -13.60 -17.73 1.71
CA ALA A 506 -14.90 -18.01 1.10
C ALA A 506 -15.19 -19.51 1.01
N VAL A 507 -14.24 -20.32 0.54
CA VAL A 507 -14.39 -21.78 0.41
C VAL A 507 -14.52 -22.45 1.78
N ARG A 508 -13.84 -21.96 2.83
CA ARG A 508 -14.01 -22.47 4.20
C ARG A 508 -15.45 -22.30 4.67
N THR A 509 -15.98 -21.08 4.61
CA THR A 509 -17.36 -20.79 5.03
C THR A 509 -18.40 -21.57 4.21
N LEU A 510 -18.22 -21.70 2.90
CA LEU A 510 -19.13 -22.50 2.06
C LEU A 510 -19.14 -23.99 2.46
N VAL A 511 -17.98 -24.59 2.73
CA VAL A 511 -17.89 -26.00 3.15
C VAL A 511 -18.48 -26.21 4.54
N ASP A 512 -18.26 -25.28 5.48
CA ASP A 512 -18.87 -25.30 6.81
C ASP A 512 -20.42 -25.12 6.74
N GLU A 513 -20.92 -24.42 5.71
CA GLU A 513 -22.34 -24.27 5.35
C GLU A 513 -22.88 -25.41 4.47
N GLY A 514 -22.12 -26.48 4.24
CA GLY A 514 -22.56 -27.71 3.56
C GLY A 514 -22.46 -27.72 2.03
N TRP A 515 -21.86 -26.70 1.40
CA TRP A 515 -21.67 -26.66 -0.05
C TRP A 515 -20.62 -27.66 -0.54
N GLN A 516 -20.87 -28.27 -1.70
CA GLN A 516 -19.86 -29.10 -2.38
C GLN A 516 -19.00 -28.27 -3.34
N VAL A 517 -17.85 -27.81 -2.87
CA VAL A 517 -16.87 -27.07 -3.67
C VAL A 517 -15.87 -27.99 -4.37
N ARG A 518 -15.66 -27.80 -5.67
CA ARG A 518 -14.65 -28.50 -6.49
C ARG A 518 -13.80 -27.50 -7.28
N ALA A 519 -12.52 -27.79 -7.48
CA ALA A 519 -11.58 -26.97 -8.24
C ALA A 519 -10.85 -27.84 -9.28
N ASP A 520 -10.83 -27.42 -10.55
CA ASP A 520 -10.22 -28.15 -11.69
C ASP A 520 -10.63 -29.64 -11.78
N GLY A 521 -11.87 -29.95 -11.38
CA GLY A 521 -12.42 -31.32 -11.37
C GLY A 521 -12.05 -32.16 -10.15
N LYS A 522 -11.30 -31.62 -9.17
CA LYS A 522 -10.92 -32.31 -7.92
C LYS A 522 -11.56 -31.66 -6.69
N GLN A 523 -11.58 -32.41 -5.59
CA GLN A 523 -12.06 -31.95 -4.29
C GLN A 523 -10.99 -31.08 -3.61
N VAL A 524 -11.44 -30.00 -2.97
CA VAL A 524 -10.58 -29.13 -2.14
C VAL A 524 -10.51 -29.71 -0.73
N ARG A 525 -9.34 -29.68 -0.08
CA ARG A 525 -9.11 -30.21 1.27
C ARG A 525 -8.64 -29.12 2.24
N GLN A 526 -9.12 -29.15 3.48
CA GLN A 526 -8.60 -28.32 4.58
C GLN A 526 -7.39 -28.99 5.24
N ALA A 527 -6.50 -28.20 5.85
CA ALA A 527 -5.38 -28.69 6.65
C ALA A 527 -5.81 -29.12 8.06
N ALA A 528 -5.26 -30.23 8.57
CA ALA A 528 -5.35 -30.59 9.99
C ALA A 528 -4.36 -29.76 10.85
N GLN A 529 -4.33 -30.00 12.16
CA GLN A 529 -3.37 -29.34 13.06
C GLN A 529 -1.91 -29.68 12.71
N LEU A 530 -1.06 -28.64 12.66
CA LEU A 530 0.40 -28.76 12.63
C LEU A 530 0.91 -29.41 13.93
N LYS A 531 1.78 -30.41 13.79
CA LYS A 531 2.62 -30.91 14.89
C LYS A 531 4.08 -30.66 14.56
N PHE A 532 4.86 -30.27 15.57
CA PHE A 532 6.29 -29.98 15.42
C PHE A 532 7.12 -30.95 16.25
N ARG A 533 8.27 -31.37 15.72
CA ARG A 533 9.28 -32.20 16.39
C ARG A 533 10.65 -31.56 16.24
N ILE A 534 11.32 -31.29 17.36
CA ILE A 534 12.69 -30.74 17.41
C ILE A 534 13.66 -31.84 17.87
N ASN A 535 14.65 -32.15 17.04
CA ASN A 535 15.81 -32.98 17.42
C ASN A 535 17.05 -32.09 17.55
N SER A 536 17.90 -32.38 18.53
CA SER A 536 19.19 -31.73 18.74
C SER A 536 20.33 -32.52 18.09
N GLN A 537 21.29 -31.79 17.54
CA GLN A 537 22.56 -32.30 17.01
C GLN A 537 23.70 -31.42 17.54
N ILE A 538 24.94 -31.90 17.40
CA ILE A 538 26.14 -31.34 18.07
C ILE A 538 26.32 -29.81 17.91
N ASP A 539 25.95 -29.23 16.76
CA ASP A 539 26.05 -27.78 16.49
C ASP A 539 24.76 -27.16 15.88
N TRP A 540 23.64 -27.90 15.84
CA TRP A 540 22.37 -27.42 15.26
C TRP A 540 21.12 -28.15 15.77
N PHE A 541 19.94 -27.58 15.52
CA PHE A 541 18.63 -28.17 15.79
C PHE A 541 17.87 -28.44 14.49
N GLU A 542 17.11 -29.54 14.45
CA GLU A 542 16.36 -30.03 13.30
C GLU A 542 14.86 -29.97 13.62
N LEU A 543 14.16 -28.99 13.03
CA LEU A 543 12.71 -28.82 13.13
C LEU A 543 12.03 -29.56 11.97
N SER A 544 11.34 -30.63 12.32
CA SER A 544 10.40 -31.33 11.44
C SER A 544 8.96 -30.99 11.82
N GLY A 545 8.02 -31.17 10.88
CA GLY A 545 6.61 -30.97 11.17
C GLY A 545 5.69 -31.76 10.25
N ASP A 546 4.62 -32.32 10.80
CA ASP A 546 3.65 -33.11 10.06
C ASP A 546 2.40 -32.27 9.78
N VAL A 547 1.96 -32.24 8.52
CA VAL A 547 0.65 -31.71 8.12
C VAL A 547 -0.09 -32.71 7.24
N GLN A 548 -1.33 -32.98 7.65
CA GLN A 548 -2.22 -33.94 7.04
C GLN A 548 -3.44 -33.23 6.44
N PHE A 549 -3.73 -33.51 5.17
CA PHE A 549 -4.86 -32.99 4.38
C PHE A 549 -5.79 -34.17 4.02
N GLY A 550 -6.54 -34.66 5.02
CA GLY A 550 -7.24 -35.95 4.92
C GLY A 550 -6.22 -37.09 4.81
N ASP A 551 -6.31 -37.92 3.77
CA ASP A 551 -5.41 -39.07 3.55
C ASP A 551 -4.07 -38.72 2.86
N GLN A 552 -3.65 -37.46 2.85
CA GLN A 552 -2.44 -36.98 2.16
C GLN A 552 -1.58 -36.13 3.10
N ASN A 553 -0.28 -36.41 3.14
CA ASN A 553 0.71 -35.59 3.86
C ASN A 553 1.52 -34.74 2.88
N VAL A 554 2.03 -33.61 3.33
CA VAL A 554 2.90 -32.70 2.57
C VAL A 554 4.24 -32.56 3.30
N ALA A 555 5.34 -32.48 2.55
CA ALA A 555 6.66 -32.26 3.14
C ALA A 555 6.75 -30.86 3.79
N PHE A 556 7.27 -30.80 5.01
CA PHE A 556 7.37 -29.56 5.80
C PHE A 556 8.10 -28.42 5.06
N PRO A 557 9.22 -28.67 4.33
CA PRO A 557 9.84 -27.68 3.47
C PRO A 557 8.94 -27.09 2.37
N GLU A 558 8.09 -27.91 1.73
CA GLU A 558 7.22 -27.45 0.63
C GLU A 558 6.09 -26.56 1.15
N LEU A 559 5.48 -26.95 2.27
CA LEU A 559 4.50 -26.15 3.01
C LEU A 559 5.09 -24.79 3.41
N LEU A 560 6.25 -24.79 4.06
CA LEU A 560 6.92 -23.57 4.50
C LEU A 560 7.39 -22.71 3.34
N ALA A 561 7.80 -23.31 2.22
CA ALA A 561 8.14 -22.58 1.01
C ALA A 561 6.90 -21.90 0.39
N ALA A 562 5.73 -22.56 0.41
CA ALA A 562 4.46 -21.95 0.00
C ALA A 562 4.08 -20.77 0.90
N LEU A 563 4.10 -20.97 2.23
CA LEU A 563 3.84 -19.90 3.20
C LEU A 563 4.82 -18.72 3.02
N SER A 564 6.10 -18.97 2.78
CA SER A 564 7.11 -17.91 2.56
C SER A 564 6.90 -17.06 1.29
N ARG A 565 6.05 -17.53 0.36
CA ARG A 565 5.70 -16.80 -0.87
C ARG A 565 4.36 -16.06 -0.77
N GLY A 566 3.59 -16.29 0.30
CA GLY A 566 2.19 -15.84 0.40
C GLY A 566 1.18 -16.78 -0.27
N ASP A 567 1.58 -18.00 -0.66
CA ASP A 567 0.67 -18.95 -1.31
C ASP A 567 -0.38 -19.44 -0.30
N THR A 568 -1.66 -19.09 -0.50
CA THR A 568 -2.80 -19.55 0.33
C THR A 568 -3.21 -21.01 0.04
N THR A 569 -2.61 -21.65 -0.97
CA THR A 569 -2.97 -22.99 -1.42
C THR A 569 -1.74 -23.81 -1.83
N ILE A 570 -1.81 -25.13 -1.66
CA ILE A 570 -0.75 -26.08 -2.02
C ILE A 570 -1.32 -27.26 -2.81
N ARG A 571 -0.52 -27.82 -3.73
CA ARG A 571 -0.90 -29.02 -4.49
C ARG A 571 -0.41 -30.26 -3.75
N LEU A 572 -1.31 -31.21 -3.52
CA LEU A 572 -1.04 -32.46 -2.81
C LEU A 572 -0.50 -33.53 -3.78
N GLY A 573 -0.02 -34.67 -3.26
CA GLY A 573 0.61 -35.74 -4.06
C GLY A 573 -0.33 -36.41 -5.08
N ASP A 574 -1.61 -36.55 -4.74
CA ASP A 574 -2.70 -36.94 -5.66
C ASP A 574 -3.07 -35.83 -6.67
N GLY A 575 -2.42 -34.67 -6.58
CA GLY A 575 -2.66 -33.47 -7.36
C GLY A 575 -4.00 -32.79 -7.06
N SER A 576 -4.63 -33.06 -5.90
CA SER A 576 -5.70 -32.23 -5.35
C SER A 576 -5.13 -30.96 -4.70
N LEU A 577 -6.00 -30.10 -4.14
CA LEU A 577 -5.63 -28.77 -3.67
C LEU A 577 -5.97 -28.62 -2.19
N GLY A 578 -4.94 -28.38 -1.38
CA GLY A 578 -5.05 -28.06 0.05
C GLY A 578 -5.09 -26.54 0.27
N ILE A 579 -6.00 -26.06 1.10
CA ILE A 579 -6.03 -24.65 1.56
C ILE A 579 -5.19 -24.52 2.83
N LEU A 580 -4.36 -23.48 2.89
CA LEU A 580 -3.54 -23.11 4.05
C LEU A 580 -4.24 -22.01 4.85
N PRO A 581 -4.35 -22.10 6.20
CA PRO A 581 -4.88 -21.02 7.01
C PRO A 581 -4.00 -19.75 6.95
N GLU A 582 -4.62 -18.57 6.83
CA GLU A 582 -3.90 -17.27 6.86
C GLU A 582 -3.13 -17.06 8.18
N GLU A 583 -3.64 -17.62 9.29
CA GLU A 583 -2.96 -17.65 10.59
C GLU A 583 -1.56 -18.31 10.49
N TRP A 584 -1.38 -19.29 9.61
CA TRP A 584 -0.11 -20.00 9.42
C TRP A 584 0.91 -19.18 8.61
N LEU A 585 0.45 -18.31 7.70
CA LEU A 585 1.31 -17.35 6.98
C LEU A 585 1.99 -16.39 7.97
N GLN A 586 1.21 -15.89 8.93
CA GLN A 586 1.72 -14.99 9.98
C GLN A 586 2.59 -15.73 11.01
N GLN A 587 2.15 -16.90 11.51
CA GLN A 587 2.84 -17.62 12.59
C GLN A 587 4.12 -18.33 12.13
N TYR A 588 4.14 -18.94 10.94
CA TYR A 588 5.21 -19.87 10.54
C TYR A 588 6.07 -19.40 9.36
N GLY A 589 5.66 -18.37 8.61
CA GLY A 589 6.49 -17.76 7.57
C GLY A 589 7.86 -17.27 8.08
N LEU A 590 7.92 -16.87 9.36
CA LEU A 590 9.16 -16.54 10.07
C LEU A 590 10.13 -17.73 10.20
N LEU A 591 9.64 -18.94 10.46
CA LEU A 591 10.49 -20.15 10.57
C LEU A 591 11.18 -20.45 9.22
N ALA A 592 10.44 -20.36 8.12
CA ALA A 592 10.93 -20.55 6.76
C ALA A 592 12.04 -19.55 6.36
N GLY A 593 11.99 -18.33 6.90
CA GLY A 593 12.99 -17.28 6.63
C GLY A 593 14.25 -17.33 7.52
N LEU A 594 14.17 -18.02 8.65
CA LEU A 594 15.23 -18.14 9.65
C LEU A 594 16.06 -19.41 9.51
N GLY A 595 15.42 -20.57 9.28
CA GLY A 595 16.10 -21.86 9.12
C GLY A 595 16.74 -22.04 7.74
N THR A 596 17.75 -22.91 7.65
CA THR A 596 18.19 -23.46 6.37
C THR A 596 17.33 -24.67 6.00
N VAL A 597 16.84 -24.70 4.76
CA VAL A 597 15.98 -25.77 4.25
C VAL A 597 16.83 -26.96 3.81
N GLU A 598 16.57 -28.14 4.39
CA GLU A 598 17.03 -29.45 3.88
C GLU A 598 15.80 -30.23 3.35
N GLU A 599 15.95 -31.48 2.86
CA GLU A 599 14.90 -32.13 2.05
C GLU A 599 13.59 -32.45 2.79
N ASP A 600 13.66 -32.73 4.10
CA ASP A 600 12.52 -33.11 4.94
C ASP A 600 12.31 -32.21 6.18
N HIS A 601 13.32 -31.41 6.56
CA HIS A 601 13.32 -30.60 7.79
C HIS A 601 13.90 -29.18 7.59
N LEU A 602 13.65 -28.29 8.55
CA LEU A 602 14.39 -27.04 8.71
C LEU A 602 15.51 -27.20 9.73
N ARG A 603 16.70 -26.70 9.39
CA ARG A 603 17.86 -26.69 10.27
C ARG A 603 18.12 -25.28 10.83
N PHE A 604 18.33 -25.20 12.14
CA PHE A 604 18.59 -23.97 12.89
C PHE A 604 19.93 -24.05 13.62
N SER A 605 20.75 -23.01 13.59
CA SER A 605 22.01 -22.98 14.34
C SER A 605 21.80 -22.68 15.82
N ASN A 606 22.75 -23.03 16.69
CA ASN A 606 22.60 -22.88 18.15
C ASN A 606 22.28 -21.44 18.63
N THR A 607 22.70 -20.41 17.89
CA THR A 607 22.33 -19.00 18.15
C THR A 607 20.85 -18.69 17.94
N GLN A 608 20.14 -19.50 17.15
CA GLN A 608 18.73 -19.30 16.78
C GLN A 608 17.75 -19.96 17.75
N ALA A 609 18.21 -20.79 18.69
CA ALA A 609 17.36 -21.55 19.59
C ALA A 609 16.40 -20.67 20.43
N GLY A 610 16.84 -19.48 20.86
CA GLY A 610 15.97 -18.53 21.56
C GLY A 610 14.87 -17.93 20.68
N LEU A 611 15.10 -17.79 19.36
CA LEU A 611 14.09 -17.39 18.39
C LEU A 611 13.14 -18.55 18.07
N LEU A 612 13.68 -19.78 17.97
CA LEU A 612 12.93 -21.01 17.73
C LEU A 612 11.95 -21.30 18.87
N ASP A 613 12.38 -21.25 20.13
CA ASP A 613 11.45 -21.36 21.26
C ASP A 613 10.46 -20.18 21.32
N ALA A 614 10.89 -18.94 21.05
CA ALA A 614 9.97 -17.80 21.05
C ALA A 614 8.82 -18.00 20.04
N LEU A 615 9.13 -18.47 18.82
CA LEU A 615 8.15 -18.76 17.77
C LEU A 615 7.25 -19.96 18.11
N LEU A 616 7.81 -21.02 18.70
CA LEU A 616 7.08 -22.25 19.03
C LEU A 616 6.39 -22.19 20.41
N SER A 617 6.67 -21.17 21.24
CA SER A 617 6.13 -21.01 22.61
C SER A 617 4.61 -20.90 22.69
N ALA A 618 3.94 -20.53 21.59
CA ALA A 618 2.49 -20.42 21.50
C ALA A 618 1.77 -21.73 21.15
N GLN A 619 2.51 -22.79 20.77
CA GLN A 619 1.93 -24.00 20.18
C GLN A 619 1.69 -25.12 21.22
N PRO A 620 0.51 -25.76 21.23
CA PRO A 620 0.14 -26.77 22.23
C PRO A 620 0.74 -28.16 21.96
N SER A 621 1.33 -28.38 20.78
CA SER A 621 1.82 -29.70 20.33
C SER A 621 3.19 -29.58 19.65
N VAL A 622 4.22 -29.31 20.47
CA VAL A 622 5.63 -29.34 20.09
C VAL A 622 6.31 -30.43 20.92
N GLU A 623 6.80 -31.46 20.25
CA GLU A 623 7.68 -32.46 20.85
C GLU A 623 9.13 -31.94 20.76
N VAL A 624 9.82 -31.93 21.90
CA VAL A 624 11.21 -31.48 22.04
C VAL A 624 12.02 -32.57 22.73
N ASP A 625 13.32 -32.63 22.45
CA ASP A 625 14.24 -33.53 23.14
C ASP A 625 14.86 -32.91 24.40
N GLU A 626 15.60 -33.74 25.15
CA GLU A 626 16.16 -33.38 26.45
C GLU A 626 17.24 -32.30 26.35
N GLU A 627 18.05 -32.28 25.28
CA GLU A 627 19.06 -31.24 25.06
C GLU A 627 18.43 -29.88 24.72
N PHE A 628 17.40 -29.84 23.85
CA PHE A 628 16.68 -28.61 23.57
C PHE A 628 15.92 -28.10 24.80
N ASP A 629 15.26 -28.96 25.57
CA ASP A 629 14.48 -28.51 26.73
C ASP A 629 15.39 -28.05 27.90
N ILE A 630 16.59 -28.62 28.07
CA ILE A 630 17.62 -28.07 28.99
C ILE A 630 18.05 -26.67 28.55
N LEU A 631 18.37 -26.47 27.26
CA LEU A 631 18.81 -25.17 26.75
C LEU A 631 17.67 -24.13 26.80
N ARG A 632 16.46 -24.54 26.45
CA ARG A 632 15.21 -23.77 26.59
C ARG A 632 14.96 -23.34 28.03
N THR A 633 15.11 -24.25 28.99
CA THR A 633 14.95 -23.95 30.42
C THR A 633 15.95 -22.91 30.86
N ARG A 634 17.25 -23.06 30.55
CA ARG A 634 18.28 -22.05 30.83
C ARG A 634 18.04 -20.69 30.14
N LEU A 635 17.37 -20.66 28.98
CA LEU A 635 16.97 -19.42 28.29
C LEU A 635 15.69 -18.79 28.85
N ARG A 636 14.80 -19.58 29.47
CA ARG A 636 13.55 -19.12 30.10
C ARG A 636 13.74 -18.68 31.55
N GLU A 637 14.64 -19.34 32.29
CA GLU A 637 15.10 -18.95 33.63
C GLU A 637 16.03 -17.70 33.61
N PHE A 638 16.10 -16.99 32.48
CA PHE A 638 16.86 -15.76 32.25
C PHE A 638 16.22 -14.53 32.95
N ASP A 639 16.03 -14.62 34.27
CA ASP A 639 15.69 -13.49 35.16
C ASP A 639 16.88 -13.05 36.04
N GLY A 640 18.01 -13.77 36.02
CA GLY A 640 19.27 -13.32 36.61
C GLY A 640 20.41 -14.32 36.44
N VAL A 641 21.58 -13.86 36.00
CA VAL A 641 22.81 -14.68 36.02
C VAL A 641 23.54 -14.43 37.34
N ALA A 642 24.07 -15.49 37.95
CA ALA A 642 24.76 -15.42 39.23
C ALA A 642 25.92 -14.39 39.23
N GLU A 643 26.09 -13.67 40.35
CA GLU A 643 27.17 -12.70 40.49
C GLU A 643 28.55 -13.36 40.31
N ALA A 644 29.29 -12.95 39.27
CA ALA A 644 30.66 -13.37 39.06
C ALA A 644 31.64 -12.44 39.80
N SER A 645 32.47 -13.00 40.68
CA SER A 645 33.53 -12.27 41.36
C SER A 645 34.61 -11.79 40.39
N GLU A 646 35.21 -10.63 40.65
CA GLU A 646 36.35 -10.11 39.90
C GLU A 646 37.53 -11.10 39.83
N PRO A 647 38.12 -11.34 38.65
CA PRO A 647 39.13 -12.37 38.48
C PRO A 647 40.48 -11.96 39.09
N GLU A 648 41.13 -12.91 39.76
CA GLU A 648 42.42 -12.71 40.44
C GLU A 648 43.44 -11.99 39.54
N GLY A 649 43.97 -10.86 40.04
CA GLY A 649 44.87 -9.97 39.32
C GLY A 649 44.21 -8.67 38.84
N PHE A 650 42.88 -8.60 38.80
CA PHE A 650 42.13 -7.37 38.59
C PHE A 650 42.47 -6.33 39.68
N LYS A 651 42.50 -5.04 39.32
CA LYS A 651 42.93 -3.92 40.18
C LYS A 651 41.80 -2.93 40.44
N GLY A 652 40.84 -3.39 41.21
CA GLY A 652 39.68 -2.67 41.70
C GLY A 652 38.69 -3.66 42.32
N GLU A 653 37.54 -3.16 42.75
CA GLU A 653 36.39 -3.97 43.18
C GLU A 653 35.25 -3.74 42.19
N LEU A 654 34.50 -4.80 41.84
CA LEU A 654 33.28 -4.68 41.05
C LEU A 654 32.08 -4.53 41.98
N ARG A 655 31.17 -3.63 41.64
CA ARG A 655 29.86 -3.49 42.31
C ARG A 655 28.97 -4.70 41.99
N SER A 656 27.94 -4.97 42.79
CA SER A 656 26.99 -6.08 42.57
C SER A 656 26.47 -6.15 41.13
N TYR A 657 25.93 -5.06 40.59
CA TYR A 657 25.48 -5.00 39.20
C TYR A 657 26.62 -5.19 38.16
N GLN A 658 27.86 -4.89 38.51
CA GLN A 658 29.01 -5.16 37.64
C GLN A 658 29.42 -6.64 37.70
N ARG A 659 29.17 -7.33 38.82
CA ARG A 659 29.33 -8.79 38.99
C ARG A 659 28.20 -9.59 38.32
N GLU A 660 26.95 -9.14 38.42
CA GLU A 660 25.83 -9.63 37.59
C GLU A 660 26.18 -9.53 36.10
N GLY A 661 26.71 -8.36 35.68
CA GLY A 661 27.05 -8.09 34.28
C GLY A 661 28.24 -8.93 33.80
N LEU A 662 29.24 -9.15 34.66
CA LEU A 662 30.33 -10.10 34.38
C LEU A 662 29.80 -11.54 34.28
N GLY A 663 28.88 -11.95 35.16
CA GLY A 663 28.22 -13.25 35.10
C GLY A 663 27.45 -13.45 33.79
N TRP A 664 26.68 -12.46 33.36
CA TRP A 664 26.00 -12.49 32.06
C TRP A 664 26.98 -12.60 30.87
N LEU A 665 28.11 -11.90 30.92
CA LEU A 665 29.18 -12.04 29.93
C LEU A 665 29.85 -13.43 29.94
N GLN A 666 29.91 -14.10 31.10
CA GLN A 666 30.36 -15.50 31.22
C GLN A 666 29.32 -16.50 30.71
N PHE A 667 28.03 -16.27 30.95
CA PHE A 667 26.93 -17.07 30.36
C PHE A 667 27.00 -17.05 28.83
N LEU A 668 27.14 -15.87 28.21
CA LEU A 668 27.34 -15.74 26.76
C LEU A 668 28.59 -16.51 26.26
N LYS A 669 29.67 -16.53 27.05
CA LYS A 669 30.91 -17.29 26.77
C LYS A 669 30.68 -18.81 26.78
N GLU A 670 29.83 -19.34 27.65
CA GLU A 670 29.48 -20.78 27.71
C GLU A 670 28.81 -21.22 26.40
N PHE A 671 27.77 -20.51 25.97
CA PHE A 671 26.99 -20.82 24.77
C PHE A 671 27.62 -20.32 23.45
N ARG A 672 28.79 -19.65 23.51
CA ARG A 672 29.43 -18.94 22.38
C ARG A 672 28.55 -17.89 21.71
N PHE A 673 27.62 -17.31 22.46
CA PHE A 673 26.74 -16.26 21.98
C PHE A 673 27.44 -14.89 22.02
N GLY A 674 27.18 -14.06 21.01
CA GLY A 674 27.46 -12.63 21.08
C GLY A 674 26.29 -11.87 21.71
N GLY A 675 26.60 -10.80 22.46
CA GLY A 675 25.59 -10.01 23.19
C GLY A 675 25.86 -8.50 23.23
N CYS A 676 24.80 -7.74 23.51
CA CYS A 676 24.80 -6.29 23.61
C CYS A 676 24.67 -5.83 25.08
N LEU A 677 25.72 -5.22 25.64
CA LEU A 677 25.68 -4.57 26.95
C LEU A 677 25.23 -3.12 26.76
N ALA A 678 23.93 -2.90 26.97
CA ALA A 678 23.23 -1.64 26.79
C ALA A 678 22.89 -0.93 28.12
N ASP A 679 23.62 -1.24 29.21
CA ASP A 679 23.62 -0.49 30.48
C ASP A 679 23.72 1.03 30.24
N ASP A 680 23.04 1.84 31.06
CA ASP A 680 23.15 3.30 31.03
C ASP A 680 24.62 3.78 31.07
N MET A 681 24.87 4.91 30.40
CA MET A 681 26.21 5.46 30.34
C MET A 681 26.71 5.95 31.71
N GLY A 682 27.91 5.48 32.09
CA GLY A 682 28.54 5.77 33.37
C GLY A 682 28.56 4.57 34.31
N LEU A 683 27.80 3.51 34.06
CA LEU A 683 27.75 2.28 34.86
C LEU A 683 29.03 1.39 34.74
N GLY A 684 30.03 1.80 33.97
CA GLY A 684 31.34 1.15 33.93
C GLY A 684 31.45 -0.08 33.01
N LYS A 685 30.74 -0.08 31.86
CA LYS A 685 30.79 -1.17 30.86
C LYS A 685 32.22 -1.61 30.47
N THR A 686 33.16 -0.67 30.28
CA THR A 686 34.57 -0.98 30.02
C THR A 686 35.18 -1.88 31.09
N VAL A 687 34.85 -1.61 32.35
CA VAL A 687 35.43 -2.29 33.53
C VAL A 687 34.91 -3.73 33.63
N GLN A 688 33.61 -3.93 33.37
CA GLN A 688 32.99 -5.27 33.25
C GLN A 688 33.68 -6.11 32.14
N LEU A 689 33.94 -5.51 30.98
CA LEU A 689 34.64 -6.19 29.88
C LEU A 689 36.12 -6.46 30.19
N LEU A 690 36.84 -5.52 30.80
CA LEU A 690 38.25 -5.71 31.16
C LEU A 690 38.42 -6.86 32.17
N ALA A 691 37.46 -7.08 33.07
CA ALA A 691 37.41 -8.27 33.92
C ALA A 691 37.26 -9.56 33.08
N LEU A 692 36.24 -9.63 32.20
CA LEU A 692 36.04 -10.78 31.30
C LEU A 692 37.29 -11.13 30.47
N LEU A 693 37.93 -10.12 29.88
CA LEU A 693 39.13 -10.32 29.04
C LEU A 693 40.37 -10.74 29.85
N LEU A 694 40.48 -10.33 31.12
CA LEU A 694 41.54 -10.79 32.01
C LEU A 694 41.33 -12.24 32.46
N GLU A 695 40.10 -12.63 32.79
CA GLU A 695 39.76 -14.04 33.07
C GLU A 695 40.09 -14.90 31.86
N ARG A 696 39.58 -14.51 30.69
CA ARG A 696 39.77 -15.22 29.43
C ARG A 696 41.25 -15.43 29.06
N LYS A 697 42.12 -14.48 29.41
CA LYS A 697 43.58 -14.59 29.21
C LYS A 697 44.18 -15.81 29.94
N LYS A 698 43.60 -16.27 31.05
CA LYS A 698 44.05 -17.47 31.79
C LYS A 698 43.53 -18.78 31.19
N GLU A 699 42.31 -18.79 30.64
CA GLU A 699 41.67 -20.00 30.08
C GLU A 699 42.28 -20.46 28.75
N ARG A 700 42.68 -19.52 27.90
CA ARG A 700 42.95 -19.79 26.48
C ARG A 700 44.26 -20.54 26.27
N LYS A 701 44.17 -21.73 25.64
CA LYS A 701 45.33 -22.57 25.28
C LYS A 701 46.22 -22.01 24.16
N LYS A 702 45.70 -21.05 23.38
CA LYS A 702 46.39 -20.37 22.28
C LYS A 702 46.28 -18.86 22.52
N GLN A 703 47.38 -18.14 22.37
CA GLN A 703 47.38 -16.67 22.45
C GLN A 703 46.77 -16.10 21.15
N LEU A 704 45.53 -15.64 21.25
CA LEU A 704 44.83 -14.88 20.22
C LEU A 704 44.49 -13.50 20.79
N PRO A 705 44.72 -12.40 20.04
CA PRO A 705 44.41 -11.06 20.51
C PRO A 705 42.90 -10.81 20.59
N SER A 706 42.48 -9.91 21.47
CA SER A 706 41.11 -9.36 21.48
C SER A 706 41.09 -7.97 20.85
N LEU A 707 40.23 -7.76 19.86
CA LEU A 707 40.07 -6.49 19.15
C LEU A 707 38.95 -5.66 19.78
N VAL A 708 39.25 -4.42 20.16
CA VAL A 708 38.23 -3.45 20.60
C VAL A 708 38.24 -2.25 19.64
N VAL A 709 37.09 -2.01 19.03
CA VAL A 709 36.85 -0.95 18.06
C VAL A 709 36.08 0.16 18.75
N VAL A 710 36.70 1.33 18.88
CA VAL A 710 36.17 2.44 19.68
C VAL A 710 36.07 3.73 18.85
N PRO A 711 35.24 4.71 19.24
CA PRO A 711 35.33 6.06 18.68
C PRO A 711 36.70 6.68 18.99
N LYS A 712 37.26 7.48 18.07
CA LYS A 712 38.64 8.00 18.18
C LYS A 712 38.95 8.74 19.49
N SER A 713 37.95 9.36 20.13
CA SER A 713 38.12 10.03 21.43
C SER A 713 38.33 9.06 22.60
N LEU A 714 37.77 7.84 22.49
CA LEU A 714 37.70 6.87 23.57
C LEU A 714 38.95 5.98 23.68
N LEU A 715 39.77 5.86 22.62
CA LEU A 715 41.06 5.16 22.63
C LEU A 715 41.88 5.44 23.89
N PHE A 716 42.02 6.73 24.24
CA PHE A 716 42.82 7.14 25.38
C PHE A 716 42.23 6.69 26.72
N ASN A 717 40.90 6.74 26.87
CA ASN A 717 40.20 6.26 28.06
C ASN A 717 40.40 4.75 28.23
N TRP A 718 40.26 3.98 27.15
CA TRP A 718 40.53 2.54 27.13
C TRP A 718 41.98 2.19 27.50
N ILE A 719 42.97 2.96 27.00
CA ILE A 719 44.38 2.78 27.39
C ILE A 719 44.60 3.07 28.88
N GLN A 720 43.95 4.09 29.44
CA GLN A 720 44.02 4.38 30.88
C GLN A 720 43.33 3.31 31.73
N GLU A 721 42.12 2.89 31.37
CA GLU A 721 41.33 1.90 32.11
C GLU A 721 42.01 0.53 32.09
N THR A 722 42.57 0.11 30.94
CA THR A 722 43.39 -1.11 30.85
C THR A 722 44.61 -1.03 31.78
N ARG A 723 45.36 0.08 31.76
CA ARG A 723 46.53 0.27 32.65
C ARG A 723 46.16 0.38 34.14
N ARG A 724 44.94 0.83 34.46
CA ARG A 724 44.45 0.98 35.84
C ARG A 724 43.96 -0.35 36.41
N PHE A 725 43.06 -1.03 35.69
CA PHE A 725 42.33 -2.20 36.18
C PHE A 725 42.99 -3.53 35.81
N THR A 726 43.73 -3.60 34.70
CA THR A 726 44.35 -4.83 34.18
C THR A 726 45.80 -4.62 33.70
N PRO A 727 46.72 -4.04 34.51
CA PRO A 727 48.08 -3.67 34.08
C PRO A 727 48.94 -4.83 33.53
N GLN A 728 48.59 -6.08 33.84
CA GLN A 728 49.16 -7.31 33.29
C GLN A 728 48.69 -7.68 31.87
N MET A 729 47.86 -6.87 31.22
CA MET A 729 47.44 -7.03 29.83
C MET A 729 48.28 -6.15 28.90
N SER A 730 48.90 -6.77 27.90
CA SER A 730 49.60 -6.07 26.82
C SER A 730 48.58 -5.45 25.85
N CYS A 731 48.71 -4.14 25.62
CA CYS A 731 47.74 -3.33 24.90
C CYS A 731 48.42 -2.48 23.83
N VAL A 732 48.05 -2.68 22.56
CA VAL A 732 48.59 -1.94 21.40
C VAL A 732 47.52 -1.00 20.84
N GLU A 733 47.90 0.25 20.58
CA GLU A 733 47.05 1.21 19.84
C GLU A 733 47.28 1.04 18.34
N TYR A 734 46.38 0.33 17.65
CA TYR A 734 46.38 0.18 16.21
C TYR A 734 45.78 1.41 15.52
N THR A 735 46.49 2.55 15.60
CA THR A 735 46.19 3.78 14.84
C THR A 735 47.48 4.48 14.36
N GLY A 736 47.36 5.66 13.71
CA GLY A 736 48.50 6.36 13.10
C GLY A 736 48.80 5.92 11.66
N THR A 737 49.85 6.48 11.07
CA THR A 737 50.34 6.14 9.72
C THR A 737 51.00 4.77 9.69
N ASP A 738 51.84 4.51 10.69
CA ASP A 738 52.88 3.46 10.64
C ASP A 738 52.35 2.12 11.19
N ARG A 739 51.06 2.08 11.52
CA ARG A 739 50.30 0.93 12.07
C ARG A 739 50.44 -0.38 11.28
N ALA A 740 50.86 -0.33 10.01
CA ALA A 740 51.04 -1.53 9.20
C ALA A 740 52.05 -2.51 9.83
N GLU A 741 53.10 -1.98 10.49
CA GLU A 741 54.16 -2.75 11.13
C GLU A 741 53.67 -3.45 12.42
N LEU A 742 52.70 -2.84 13.13
CA LEU A 742 52.13 -3.38 14.38
C LEU A 742 51.32 -4.68 14.19
N ARG A 743 51.05 -5.09 12.94
CA ARG A 743 50.26 -6.31 12.64
C ARG A 743 50.98 -7.59 13.07
N ASP A 744 52.29 -7.63 12.92
CA ASP A 744 53.08 -8.82 13.29
C ASP A 744 53.15 -9.01 14.81
N GLU A 745 53.00 -7.92 15.58
CA GLU A 745 52.93 -7.91 17.03
C GLU A 745 51.61 -8.46 17.60
N PHE A 746 50.53 -8.51 16.81
CA PHE A 746 49.22 -9.02 17.25
C PHE A 746 49.30 -10.42 17.86
N SER A 747 50.22 -11.27 17.37
CA SER A 747 50.51 -12.61 17.88
C SER A 747 50.98 -12.64 19.36
N LYS A 748 51.53 -11.52 19.85
CA LYS A 748 52.13 -11.37 21.19
C LYS A 748 51.27 -10.49 22.11
N THR A 749 50.23 -9.85 21.57
CA THR A 749 49.40 -8.85 22.26
C THR A 749 48.11 -9.46 22.84
N ASP A 750 47.65 -8.97 23.99
CA ASP A 750 46.37 -9.37 24.57
C ASP A 750 45.20 -8.55 24.02
N LEU A 751 45.39 -7.23 23.89
CA LEU A 751 44.38 -6.25 23.54
C LEU A 751 44.83 -5.34 22.39
N VAL A 752 44.08 -5.32 21.29
CA VAL A 752 44.31 -4.42 20.15
C VAL A 752 43.20 -3.38 20.14
N LEU A 753 43.56 -2.11 20.37
CA LEU A 753 42.62 -0.99 20.34
C LEU A 753 42.67 -0.30 18.99
N THR A 754 41.53 -0.11 18.32
CA THR A 754 41.46 0.61 17.04
C THR A 754 40.21 1.47 16.91
N THR A 755 40.07 2.19 15.79
CA THR A 755 38.88 3.00 15.51
C THR A 755 38.06 2.44 14.37
N TYR A 756 36.75 2.70 14.37
CA TYR A 756 35.86 2.42 13.23
C TYR A 756 36.40 2.96 11.88
N GLY A 757 37.05 4.13 11.90
CA GLY A 757 37.69 4.73 10.71
C GLY A 757 38.97 4.02 10.26
N THR A 758 39.69 3.40 11.19
CA THR A 758 40.84 2.53 10.90
C THR A 758 40.35 1.18 10.37
N LEU A 759 39.44 0.52 11.10
CA LEU A 759 38.82 -0.76 10.74
C LEU A 759 38.31 -0.74 9.29
N ARG A 760 37.51 0.28 8.94
CA ARG A 760 36.94 0.42 7.58
C ARG A 760 37.99 0.50 6.47
N ARG A 761 39.21 0.95 6.77
CA ARG A 761 40.32 1.06 5.81
C ARG A 761 41.17 -0.22 5.76
N ASP A 762 41.36 -0.85 6.92
CA ASP A 762 42.32 -1.93 7.10
C ASP A 762 41.65 -3.33 7.09
N ILE A 763 40.32 -3.40 7.00
CA ILE A 763 39.55 -4.67 6.99
C ILE A 763 40.01 -5.65 5.90
N VAL A 764 40.58 -5.15 4.80
CA VAL A 764 41.21 -5.95 3.74
C VAL A 764 42.29 -6.90 4.28
N HIS A 765 42.87 -6.59 5.43
CA HIS A 765 43.83 -7.44 6.15
C HIS A 765 43.28 -7.95 7.49
N LEU A 766 42.51 -7.14 8.22
CA LEU A 766 41.96 -7.53 9.54
C LEU A 766 40.91 -8.66 9.44
N LYS A 767 40.31 -8.88 8.26
CA LYS A 767 39.41 -10.02 8.00
C LYS A 767 40.10 -11.39 8.04
N ASP A 768 41.42 -11.41 7.82
CA ASP A 768 42.24 -12.63 7.71
C ASP A 768 42.95 -12.97 9.03
N VAL A 769 42.71 -12.16 10.08
CA VAL A 769 43.23 -12.37 11.44
C VAL A 769 42.13 -12.94 12.32
N GLN A 770 42.39 -14.08 12.97
CA GLN A 770 41.51 -14.65 13.97
C GLN A 770 41.74 -13.98 15.34
N PHE A 771 40.73 -13.31 15.86
CA PHE A 771 40.69 -12.74 17.21
C PHE A 771 39.99 -13.69 18.21
N ASP A 772 40.23 -13.55 19.50
CA ASP A 772 39.44 -14.29 20.52
C ASP A 772 38.11 -13.57 20.76
N TYR A 773 38.16 -12.27 21.05
CA TYR A 773 37.00 -11.38 21.09
C TYR A 773 37.08 -10.28 20.04
N ALA A 774 35.96 -9.95 19.40
CA ALA A 774 35.76 -8.68 18.69
C ALA A 774 34.69 -7.84 19.38
N VAL A 775 35.05 -6.61 19.75
CA VAL A 775 34.21 -5.75 20.60
C VAL A 775 33.99 -4.41 19.91
N LEU A 776 32.74 -3.95 19.88
CA LEU A 776 32.36 -2.63 19.36
C LEU A 776 31.88 -1.75 20.51
N ASP A 777 32.61 -0.67 20.81
CA ASP A 777 32.22 0.34 21.79
C ASP A 777 31.48 1.50 21.11
N GLU A 778 30.45 2.05 21.75
CA GLU A 778 29.43 2.92 21.13
C GLU A 778 28.92 2.31 19.80
N ALA A 779 28.39 1.07 19.89
CA ALA A 779 27.98 0.22 18.78
C ALA A 779 26.87 0.80 17.88
N GLN A 780 26.14 1.83 18.34
CA GLN A 780 25.24 2.64 17.49
C GLN A 780 25.96 3.24 16.26
N THR A 781 27.30 3.30 16.27
CA THR A 781 28.14 3.64 15.10
C THR A 781 27.91 2.71 13.88
N ILE A 782 27.48 1.45 14.08
CA ILE A 782 27.20 0.50 12.99
C ILE A 782 25.71 0.32 12.67
N LYS A 783 24.82 1.12 13.26
CA LYS A 783 23.36 0.89 13.19
C LYS A 783 22.79 0.79 11.76
N ASN A 784 23.32 1.58 10.82
CA ASN A 784 22.99 1.44 9.41
C ASN A 784 23.72 0.25 8.75
N ALA A 785 22.97 -0.84 8.52
CA ALA A 785 23.36 -2.07 7.85
C ALA A 785 23.98 -1.92 6.45
N SER A 786 23.64 -0.87 5.68
CA SER A 786 24.19 -0.66 4.33
C SER A 786 25.58 -0.01 4.36
N SER A 787 25.95 0.59 5.49
CA SER A 787 27.18 1.39 5.64
C SER A 787 28.46 0.57 5.48
N GLN A 788 29.51 1.20 4.95
CA GLN A 788 30.84 0.58 4.83
C GLN A 788 31.43 0.16 6.19
N ILE A 789 31.07 0.84 7.28
CA ILE A 789 31.57 0.51 8.63
C ILE A 789 30.87 -0.75 9.15
N ALA A 790 29.54 -0.84 9.07
CA ALA A 790 28.80 -2.04 9.46
C ALA A 790 29.17 -3.26 8.60
N LYS A 791 29.45 -3.05 7.31
CA LYS A 791 29.99 -4.10 6.43
C LYS A 791 31.39 -4.55 6.86
N ALA A 792 32.28 -3.61 7.21
CA ALA A 792 33.62 -3.93 7.69
C ALA A 792 33.62 -4.69 9.03
N SER A 793 32.78 -4.31 10.00
CA SER A 793 32.73 -4.98 11.31
C SER A 793 32.30 -6.45 11.21
N ARG A 794 31.39 -6.79 10.29
CA ARG A 794 30.90 -8.18 10.12
C ARG A 794 31.94 -9.13 9.53
N LEU A 795 32.93 -8.59 8.81
CA LEU A 795 34.04 -9.35 8.21
C LEU A 795 35.16 -9.74 9.21
N ILE A 796 35.08 -9.31 10.48
CA ILE A 796 36.08 -9.65 11.51
C ILE A 796 35.92 -11.11 11.94
N GLN A 797 36.96 -11.93 11.82
CA GLN A 797 36.94 -13.29 12.38
C GLN A 797 37.24 -13.27 13.88
N ALA A 798 36.28 -13.67 14.71
CA ALA A 798 36.45 -13.73 16.17
C ALA A 798 35.63 -14.87 16.77
N ASN A 799 36.14 -15.50 17.84
CA ASN A 799 35.46 -16.60 18.53
C ASN A 799 34.23 -16.11 19.33
N TYR A 800 34.30 -14.89 19.87
CA TYR A 800 33.25 -14.24 20.64
C TYR A 800 33.08 -12.78 20.19
N ARG A 801 31.86 -12.23 20.33
CA ARG A 801 31.54 -10.87 19.85
C ARG A 801 30.68 -10.09 20.85
N ILE A 802 31.06 -8.85 21.16
CA ILE A 802 30.33 -8.01 22.13
C ILE A 802 30.07 -6.62 21.54
N ALA A 803 28.89 -6.08 21.78
CA ALA A 803 28.54 -4.68 21.54
C ALA A 803 28.35 -3.97 22.88
N LEU A 804 28.90 -2.77 23.02
CA LEU A 804 28.64 -1.87 24.13
C LEU A 804 27.91 -0.63 23.57
N SER A 805 26.79 -0.23 24.18
CA SER A 805 26.03 0.95 23.73
C SER A 805 25.78 1.91 24.88
N GLY A 806 26.11 3.20 24.72
CA GLY A 806 25.83 4.25 25.71
C GLY A 806 24.38 4.73 25.72
N THR A 807 23.69 4.58 24.59
CA THR A 807 22.25 4.85 24.41
C THR A 807 21.50 3.53 24.20
N PRO A 808 20.20 3.44 24.54
CA PRO A 808 19.37 2.36 24.00
C PRO A 808 19.38 2.40 22.46
N ILE A 809 19.07 1.27 21.82
CA ILE A 809 18.99 1.22 20.35
C ILE A 809 17.80 2.08 19.92
N GLU A 810 18.09 3.17 19.19
CA GLU A 810 17.14 4.26 18.94
C GLU A 810 16.06 3.89 17.91
N ASN A 811 15.04 3.18 18.41
CA ASN A 811 13.66 3.18 17.93
C ASN A 811 13.40 2.51 16.55
N HIS A 812 14.35 1.75 16.01
CA HIS A 812 14.14 0.96 14.79
C HIS A 812 14.67 -0.48 14.92
N MET A 813 13.86 -1.49 14.57
CA MET A 813 14.31 -2.89 14.52
C MET A 813 15.41 -3.15 13.47
N GLY A 814 15.51 -2.32 12.42
CA GLY A 814 16.61 -2.36 11.47
C GLY A 814 17.97 -1.97 12.06
N ASP A 815 17.99 -1.09 13.07
CA ASP A 815 19.21 -0.72 13.81
C ASP A 815 19.66 -1.89 14.72
N LEU A 816 18.71 -2.65 15.30
CA LEU A 816 18.99 -3.90 16.00
C LEU A 816 19.62 -4.94 15.05
N TRP A 817 19.05 -5.15 13.86
CA TRP A 817 19.55 -6.15 12.90
C TRP A 817 21.03 -5.96 12.57
N SER A 818 21.48 -4.73 12.33
CA SER A 818 22.89 -4.46 11.99
C SER A 818 23.85 -4.79 13.13
N ILE A 819 23.42 -4.59 14.39
CA ILE A 819 24.19 -4.98 15.58
C ILE A 819 24.14 -6.49 15.77
N PHE A 820 22.97 -7.12 15.62
CA PHE A 820 22.81 -8.56 15.81
C PHE A 820 23.51 -9.41 14.75
N GLU A 821 23.51 -8.99 13.48
CA GLU A 821 24.30 -9.64 12.42
C GLU A 821 25.81 -9.44 12.62
N PHE A 822 26.24 -8.43 13.40
CA PHE A 822 27.60 -8.41 13.95
C PHE A 822 27.77 -9.41 15.10
N LEU A 823 26.86 -9.46 16.08
CA LEU A 823 27.01 -10.33 17.27
C LEU A 823 26.96 -11.82 16.93
N ASN A 824 25.91 -12.26 16.22
CA ASN A 824 25.59 -13.64 15.88
C ASN A 824 25.23 -13.71 14.38
N PRO A 825 26.22 -13.79 13.46
CA PRO A 825 25.97 -13.83 12.02
C PRO A 825 24.99 -14.93 11.60
N GLY A 826 24.04 -14.60 10.74
CA GLY A 826 23.03 -15.54 10.25
C GLY A 826 21.89 -15.87 11.23
N MET A 827 21.98 -15.44 12.50
CA MET A 827 20.94 -15.71 13.51
C MET A 827 19.56 -15.21 13.08
N LEU A 828 19.50 -14.07 12.39
CA LEU A 828 18.27 -13.45 11.86
C LEU A 828 17.97 -13.84 10.40
N GLY A 829 18.51 -14.98 9.94
CA GLY A 829 18.23 -15.56 8.63
C GLY A 829 18.66 -14.67 7.46
N ARG A 830 17.98 -14.82 6.32
CA ARG A 830 18.25 -13.98 5.13
C ARG A 830 17.65 -12.58 5.33
N SER A 831 18.41 -11.54 4.99
CA SER A 831 18.00 -10.14 5.22
C SER A 831 16.69 -9.70 4.53
N SER A 832 16.16 -10.48 3.58
CA SER A 832 14.82 -10.28 3.01
C SER A 832 13.71 -10.66 3.99
N ALA A 833 13.83 -11.82 4.65
CA ALA A 833 12.84 -12.30 5.61
C ALA A 833 12.70 -11.33 6.79
N PHE A 834 13.81 -10.98 7.46
CA PHE A 834 13.75 -10.02 8.56
C PHE A 834 13.14 -8.67 8.15
N ARG A 835 13.46 -8.15 6.96
CA ARG A 835 12.89 -6.88 6.46
C ARG A 835 11.37 -6.93 6.24
N MET A 836 10.81 -8.09 5.89
CA MET A 836 9.36 -8.27 5.74
C MET A 836 8.63 -8.12 7.08
N TYR A 837 9.22 -8.63 8.17
CA TYR A 837 8.65 -8.60 9.53
C TYR A 837 9.24 -7.50 10.44
N SER A 838 10.14 -6.64 9.93
CA SER A 838 10.73 -5.51 10.64
C SER A 838 10.48 -4.15 9.97
N GLY A 839 9.58 -4.10 8.99
CA GLY A 839 9.14 -2.86 8.34
C GLY A 839 8.01 -2.18 9.12
N ASN A 840 7.70 -0.93 8.76
CA ASN A 840 6.63 -0.16 9.41
C ASN A 840 5.23 -0.83 9.27
N SER A 841 5.06 -1.75 8.32
CA SER A 841 3.85 -2.54 8.09
C SER A 841 3.76 -3.84 8.91
N ALA A 842 4.75 -4.15 9.76
CA ALA A 842 4.79 -5.41 10.50
C ALA A 842 4.05 -5.31 11.85
N ASP A 843 3.14 -6.27 12.08
CA ASP A 843 2.25 -6.35 13.24
C ASP A 843 2.99 -6.44 14.59
N GLU A 844 2.37 -5.86 15.61
CA GLU A 844 2.82 -5.83 17.01
C GLU A 844 3.17 -7.21 17.58
N ALA A 845 2.44 -8.25 17.16
CA ALA A 845 2.69 -9.64 17.53
C ALA A 845 4.07 -10.13 17.05
N SER A 846 4.48 -9.78 15.83
CA SER A 846 5.80 -10.15 15.27
C SER A 846 6.93 -9.48 16.04
N ARG A 847 6.75 -8.19 16.40
CA ARG A 847 7.72 -7.44 17.22
C ARG A 847 7.87 -8.08 18.61
N THR A 848 6.74 -8.44 19.23
CA THR A 848 6.71 -9.10 20.54
C THR A 848 7.45 -10.43 20.56
N VAL A 849 7.27 -11.28 19.54
CA VAL A 849 7.98 -12.57 19.45
C VAL A 849 9.49 -12.37 19.25
N LEU A 850 9.89 -11.46 18.36
CA LEU A 850 11.30 -11.13 18.14
C LEU A 850 11.95 -10.52 19.40
N ALA A 851 11.25 -9.64 20.13
CA ALA A 851 11.73 -9.07 21.38
C ALA A 851 11.96 -10.14 22.47
N ARG A 852 11.08 -11.14 22.58
CA ARG A 852 11.28 -12.29 23.49
C ARG A 852 12.51 -13.11 23.10
N GLY A 853 12.65 -13.49 21.84
CA GLY A 853 13.79 -14.31 21.37
C GLY A 853 15.14 -13.59 21.43
N LEU A 854 15.16 -12.25 21.36
CA LEU A 854 16.37 -11.43 21.49
C LEU A 854 16.73 -11.07 22.95
N ARG A 855 15.82 -11.24 23.92
CA ARG A 855 16.03 -10.87 25.34
C ARG A 855 17.32 -11.44 25.96
N PRO A 856 17.69 -12.73 25.79
CA PRO A 856 18.89 -13.30 26.42
C PRO A 856 20.21 -12.63 25.99
N PHE A 857 20.20 -12.02 24.80
CA PHE A 857 21.37 -11.43 24.16
C PHE A 857 21.52 -9.92 24.44
N VAL A 858 20.63 -9.30 25.23
CA VAL A 858 20.72 -7.86 25.57
C VAL A 858 20.56 -7.64 27.07
N LEU A 859 21.63 -7.19 27.73
CA LEU A 859 21.57 -6.71 29.11
C LEU A 859 21.49 -5.18 29.13
N ARG A 860 20.38 -4.64 29.65
CA ARG A 860 20.12 -3.19 29.79
C ARG A 860 19.63 -2.88 31.20
N ARG A 861 20.37 -2.06 31.95
CA ARG A 861 20.00 -1.57 33.28
C ARG A 861 20.18 -0.06 33.37
N THR A 862 19.27 0.61 34.07
CA THR A 862 19.28 2.09 34.22
C THR A 862 20.02 2.54 35.47
N LYS A 863 20.47 3.80 35.51
CA LYS A 863 21.09 4.41 36.71
C LYS A 863 20.17 4.30 37.94
N GLN A 864 18.86 4.48 37.76
CA GLN A 864 17.88 4.40 38.83
C GLN A 864 17.74 2.97 39.41
N GLN A 865 17.91 1.94 38.57
CA GLN A 865 17.81 0.54 39.00
C GLN A 865 19.02 0.08 39.82
N VAL A 866 20.24 0.52 39.46
CA VAL A 866 21.48 -0.10 39.99
C VAL A 866 22.47 0.86 40.66
N ALA A 867 22.22 2.17 40.65
CA ALA A 867 23.17 3.17 41.13
C ALA A 867 22.50 4.28 41.97
N ALA A 868 21.64 3.89 42.92
CA ALA A 868 20.99 4.79 43.88
C ALA A 868 21.96 5.59 44.79
N GLU A 869 23.24 5.22 44.82
CA GLU A 869 24.33 6.00 45.45
C GLU A 869 24.73 7.26 44.67
N LEU A 870 24.31 7.42 43.41
CA LEU A 870 24.61 8.62 42.63
C LEU A 870 23.85 9.82 43.21
N PRO A 871 24.52 10.95 43.47
CA PRO A 871 23.84 12.19 43.85
C PRO A 871 22.92 12.65 42.71
N GLU A 872 21.84 13.33 43.05
CA GLU A 872 20.84 13.74 42.07
C GLU A 872 21.42 14.61 40.94
N LYS A 873 20.75 14.61 39.79
CA LYS A 873 20.93 15.63 38.74
C LYS A 873 19.74 16.57 38.71
N PHE A 874 19.99 17.86 38.68
CA PHE A 874 18.99 18.90 38.51
C PHE A 874 19.06 19.43 37.07
N GLU A 875 17.95 19.38 36.32
CA GLU A 875 17.88 19.87 34.94
C GLU A 875 16.90 21.05 34.84
N GLU A 876 17.41 22.25 34.53
CA GLU A 876 16.63 23.48 34.44
C GLU A 876 16.80 24.17 33.08
N THR A 877 15.80 24.95 32.66
CA THR A 877 15.83 25.77 31.45
C THR A 877 15.86 27.24 31.81
N ILE A 878 17.01 27.88 31.64
CA ILE A 878 17.20 29.31 31.84
C ILE A 878 16.78 30.05 30.56
N PHE A 879 15.78 30.91 30.70
CA PHE A 879 15.19 31.64 29.58
C PHE A 879 15.88 32.98 29.32
N CYS A 880 16.74 33.02 28.31
CA CYS A 880 17.37 34.24 27.82
C CYS A 880 16.35 35.13 27.08
N ARG A 881 16.47 36.46 27.22
CA ARG A 881 15.64 37.45 26.51
C ARG A 881 16.51 38.22 25.52
N MET A 882 16.07 38.30 24.26
CA MET A 882 16.81 39.03 23.23
C MET A 882 16.73 40.54 23.41
N GLY A 883 17.88 41.21 23.33
CA GLY A 883 17.94 42.67 23.20
C GLY A 883 17.31 43.14 21.88
N LYS A 884 16.78 44.36 21.85
CA LYS A 884 15.97 44.91 20.72
C LYS A 884 16.62 44.72 19.35
N ARG A 885 17.95 44.87 19.25
CA ARG A 885 18.73 44.70 18.01
C ARG A 885 18.74 43.25 17.52
N GLN A 886 18.96 42.29 18.43
CA GLN A 886 18.92 40.86 18.12
C GLN A 886 17.51 40.40 17.77
N GLN A 887 16.50 40.83 18.56
CA GLN A 887 15.11 40.47 18.30
C GLN A 887 14.67 40.95 16.91
N LYS A 888 14.96 42.21 16.55
CA LYS A 888 14.63 42.74 15.21
C LYS A 888 15.23 41.87 14.09
N LEU A 889 16.52 41.55 14.17
CA LEU A 889 17.22 40.73 13.16
C LEU A 889 16.67 39.30 13.11
N TYR A 890 16.29 38.74 14.25
CA TYR A 890 15.64 37.42 14.33
C TYR A 890 14.25 37.45 13.67
N ASP A 891 13.44 38.48 13.94
CA ASP A 891 12.08 38.62 13.40
C ASP A 891 12.10 38.87 11.89
N GLU A 892 13.00 39.71 11.38
CA GLU A 892 13.21 39.92 9.93
C GLU A 892 13.59 38.60 9.22
N LEU A 893 14.46 37.79 9.83
CA LEU A 893 14.87 36.48 9.31
C LEU A 893 13.72 35.44 9.38
N ARG A 894 12.94 35.45 10.47
CA ARG A 894 11.78 34.55 10.66
C ARG A 894 10.68 34.83 9.64
N MET A 895 10.32 36.10 9.42
CA MET A 895 9.32 36.47 8.41
C MET A 895 9.80 36.08 7.01
N HIS A 896 11.04 36.40 6.64
CA HIS A 896 11.60 36.02 5.33
C HIS A 896 11.51 34.51 5.07
N TYR A 897 11.90 33.67 6.04
CA TYR A 897 11.78 32.21 5.87
C TYR A 897 10.34 31.70 5.92
N ARG A 898 9.45 32.30 6.73
CA ARG A 898 8.03 31.92 6.76
C ARG A 898 7.37 32.12 5.40
N ASP A 899 7.50 33.32 4.84
CA ASP A 899 6.89 33.67 3.55
C ASP A 899 7.45 32.82 2.40
N THR A 900 8.77 32.61 2.40
CA THR A 900 9.46 31.81 1.37
C THR A 900 9.10 30.32 1.46
N LEU A 901 9.08 29.74 2.68
CA LEU A 901 8.85 28.30 2.84
C LEU A 901 7.39 27.90 2.69
N LEU A 902 6.43 28.70 3.16
CA LEU A 902 5.01 28.38 3.00
C LEU A 902 4.64 28.34 1.50
N GLY A 903 5.05 29.35 0.72
CA GLY A 903 4.84 29.35 -0.73
C GLY A 903 5.56 28.20 -1.46
N MET A 904 6.72 27.75 -0.99
CA MET A 904 7.39 26.55 -1.53
C MET A 904 6.67 25.24 -1.17
N VAL A 905 6.15 25.12 0.05
CA VAL A 905 5.43 23.91 0.50
C VAL A 905 4.06 23.80 -0.19
N GLU A 906 3.36 24.92 -0.40
CA GLU A 906 2.11 24.97 -1.16
C GLU A 906 2.27 24.60 -2.64
N SER A 907 3.41 24.95 -3.25
CA SER A 907 3.65 24.74 -4.70
C SER A 907 4.38 23.44 -5.05
N GLN A 908 5.29 22.96 -4.19
CA GLN A 908 6.19 21.82 -4.49
C GLN A 908 6.06 20.66 -3.49
N GLY A 909 5.27 20.82 -2.43
CA GLY A 909 5.09 19.83 -1.38
C GLY A 909 6.27 19.73 -0.41
N LEU A 910 5.94 19.46 0.86
CA LEU A 910 6.91 19.46 1.96
C LEU A 910 8.11 18.53 1.73
N GLY A 911 7.94 17.42 1.00
CA GLY A 911 8.99 16.45 0.68
C GLY A 911 10.17 17.02 -0.07
N LYS A 912 9.93 17.93 -1.03
CA LYS A 912 10.98 18.53 -1.89
C LYS A 912 11.55 19.80 -1.24
N SER A 913 10.74 20.53 -0.48
CA SER A 913 11.17 21.68 0.32
C SER A 913 12.05 21.32 1.54
N LYS A 914 12.20 20.05 1.93
CA LYS A 914 12.91 19.64 3.19
C LYS A 914 14.32 20.23 3.34
N MET A 915 15.09 20.40 2.26
CA MET A 915 16.42 21.02 2.34
C MET A 915 16.36 22.51 2.70
N HIS A 916 15.42 23.26 2.14
CA HIS A 916 15.23 24.69 2.45
C HIS A 916 14.68 24.88 3.86
N VAL A 917 13.78 24.00 4.32
CA VAL A 917 13.32 23.96 5.73
C VAL A 917 14.50 23.75 6.68
N LEU A 918 15.40 22.80 6.38
CA LEU A 918 16.58 22.54 7.19
C LEU A 918 17.59 23.69 7.20
N GLU A 919 17.77 24.42 6.10
CA GLU A 919 18.57 25.64 6.11
C GLU A 919 17.91 26.73 6.98
N ALA A 920 16.63 27.02 6.79
CA ALA A 920 15.93 28.05 7.58
C ALA A 920 16.03 27.78 9.09
N LEU A 921 15.75 26.54 9.51
CA LEU A 921 15.86 26.12 10.92
C LEU A 921 17.29 26.24 11.45
N LEU A 922 18.31 25.92 10.63
CA LEU A 922 19.72 26.12 11.00
C LEU A 922 20.04 27.60 11.21
N ARG A 923 19.57 28.49 10.32
CA ARG A 923 19.83 29.93 10.33
C ARG A 923 19.11 30.64 11.48
N LEU A 924 17.86 30.26 11.76
CA LEU A 924 17.11 30.77 12.91
C LEU A 924 17.75 30.34 14.24
N ARG A 925 18.22 29.09 14.36
CA ARG A 925 18.98 28.63 15.54
C ARG A 925 20.29 29.40 15.70
N GLN A 926 20.98 29.73 14.60
CA GLN A 926 22.16 30.60 14.64
C GLN A 926 21.82 32.02 15.14
N ALA A 927 20.76 32.66 14.64
CA ALA A 927 20.32 33.99 15.10
C ALA A 927 19.90 34.01 16.59
N ALA A 928 19.20 32.98 17.05
CA ALA A 928 18.78 32.82 18.45
C ALA A 928 19.99 32.64 19.39
N CYS A 929 21.00 31.88 18.97
CA CYS A 929 22.27 31.75 19.69
C CYS A 929 23.06 33.06 19.75
N HIS A 930 23.43 33.63 18.61
CA HIS A 930 24.22 34.86 18.51
C HIS A 930 24.26 35.39 17.05
N PRO A 931 23.91 36.66 16.75
CA PRO A 931 23.92 37.20 15.38
C PRO A 931 25.22 37.02 14.61
N ALA A 932 26.38 37.12 15.28
CA ALA A 932 27.70 36.89 14.68
C ALA A 932 27.95 35.45 14.13
N LEU A 933 27.01 34.52 14.31
CA LEU A 933 27.00 33.21 13.64
C LEU A 933 26.49 33.28 12.19
N LEU A 934 25.77 34.35 11.84
CA LEU A 934 25.31 34.65 10.49
C LEU A 934 26.24 35.67 9.81
N ASP A 935 26.51 36.79 10.47
CA ASP A 935 27.36 37.88 9.95
C ASP A 935 28.44 38.30 10.95
N ARG A 936 29.70 38.09 10.58
CA ARG A 936 30.88 38.33 11.42
C ARG A 936 31.21 39.80 11.65
N GLU A 937 30.57 40.74 10.95
CA GLU A 937 30.79 42.17 11.21
C GLU A 937 30.04 42.67 12.46
N THR A 938 29.14 41.85 13.04
CA THR A 938 28.37 42.19 14.25
C THR A 938 29.05 41.72 15.55
N THR A 939 30.22 42.27 15.89
CA THR A 939 31.09 41.79 16.99
C THR A 939 31.03 42.53 18.34
N GLU A 940 30.43 43.72 18.42
CA GLU A 940 30.72 44.67 19.51
C GLU A 940 29.81 44.60 20.76
N GLU A 941 28.70 43.85 20.75
CA GLU A 941 27.74 43.79 21.86
C GLU A 941 27.63 42.38 22.47
N ALA A 942 27.37 42.29 23.78
CA ALA A 942 27.02 41.04 24.43
C ALA A 942 25.55 40.72 24.14
N PHE A 943 25.29 39.53 23.58
CA PHE A 943 23.93 39.10 23.22
C PHE A 943 23.33 38.14 24.26
N ALA A 944 22.02 37.91 24.19
CA ALA A 944 21.16 37.38 25.26
C ALA A 944 21.70 36.19 26.06
N LYS A 945 22.38 35.24 25.41
CA LYS A 945 22.95 34.06 26.08
C LYS A 945 24.26 34.34 26.80
N LEU A 946 25.06 35.29 26.31
CA LEU A 946 26.31 35.71 26.95
C LEU A 946 26.06 36.63 28.15
N GLU A 947 25.03 37.47 28.09
CA GLU A 947 24.57 38.28 29.23
C GLU A 947 24.12 37.42 30.42
N VAL A 948 23.59 36.22 30.17
CA VAL A 948 23.21 35.23 31.20
C VAL A 948 24.38 34.32 31.59
N LEU A 949 25.14 33.81 30.60
CA LEU A 949 26.22 32.84 30.84
C LEU A 949 27.39 33.44 31.62
N CYS A 950 27.83 34.66 31.29
CA CYS A 950 29.08 35.17 31.87
C CYS A 950 28.95 35.45 33.38
N PRO A 951 27.89 36.13 33.89
CA PRO A 951 27.70 36.30 35.33
C PRO A 951 27.64 34.96 36.08
N HIS A 952 26.90 33.98 35.58
CA HIS A 952 26.84 32.65 36.22
C HIS A 952 28.19 31.90 36.20
N LEU A 953 29.03 32.10 35.17
CA LEU A 953 30.39 31.56 35.20
C LEU A 953 31.29 32.32 36.17
N GLU A 954 31.13 33.63 36.33
CA GLU A 954 31.85 34.47 37.30
C GLU A 954 31.48 34.06 38.74
N GLU A 955 30.17 33.96 39.06
CA GLU A 955 29.64 33.48 40.34
C GLU A 955 30.22 32.10 40.72
N LEU A 956 30.14 31.12 39.81
CA LEU A 956 30.64 29.76 40.05
C LEU A 956 32.17 29.67 40.16
N ILE A 957 32.92 30.62 39.56
CA ILE A 957 34.37 30.71 39.72
C ILE A 957 34.74 31.21 41.12
N ASP A 958 34.04 32.22 41.62
CA ASP A 958 34.26 32.81 42.95
C ASP A 958 33.86 31.83 44.08
N GLU A 959 32.78 31.06 43.89
CA GLU A 959 32.42 29.93 44.76
C GLU A 959 33.39 28.73 44.62
N GLY A 960 34.24 28.74 43.60
CA GLY A 960 35.31 27.75 43.38
C GLY A 960 34.88 26.48 42.62
N HIS A 961 33.63 26.41 42.16
CA HIS A 961 33.07 25.31 41.38
C HIS A 961 33.69 25.19 39.97
N LYS A 962 33.40 24.08 39.29
CA LYS A 962 33.87 23.80 37.91
C LYS A 962 32.71 23.54 36.96
N SER A 963 32.80 24.12 35.76
CA SER A 963 31.69 24.27 34.82
C SER A 963 32.06 23.79 33.40
N LEU A 964 31.22 22.92 32.84
CA LEU A 964 31.26 22.54 31.42
C LEU A 964 30.33 23.47 30.62
N VAL A 965 30.76 23.89 29.44
CA VAL A 965 29.97 24.73 28.52
C VAL A 965 29.93 24.07 27.15
N PHE A 966 28.74 23.62 26.75
CA PHE A 966 28.49 22.86 25.54
C PHE A 966 27.74 23.66 24.48
N SER A 967 28.15 23.51 23.22
CA SER A 967 27.44 24.06 22.05
C SER A 967 27.63 23.18 20.82
N GLN A 968 26.65 23.10 19.92
CA GLN A 968 26.81 22.46 18.62
C GLN A 968 27.67 23.29 17.65
N PHE A 969 27.73 24.61 17.86
CA PHE A 969 28.41 25.56 16.98
C PHE A 969 29.80 25.88 17.53
N THR A 970 30.86 25.36 16.90
CA THR A 970 32.25 25.67 17.30
C THR A 970 32.58 27.17 17.17
N SER A 971 31.86 27.89 16.31
CA SER A 971 31.89 29.35 16.22
C SER A 971 31.24 30.03 17.42
N MET A 972 30.17 29.48 18.02
CA MET A 972 29.60 30.02 19.26
C MET A 972 30.60 29.86 20.41
N LEU A 973 31.26 28.70 20.52
CA LEU A 973 32.36 28.50 21.47
C LEU A 973 33.53 29.46 21.21
N SER A 974 33.76 29.89 19.97
CA SER A 974 34.80 30.89 19.65
C SER A 974 34.43 32.29 20.16
N ILE A 975 33.15 32.65 20.09
CA ILE A 975 32.62 33.91 20.62
C ILE A 975 32.63 33.90 22.16
N VAL A 976 32.22 32.79 22.79
CA VAL A 976 32.32 32.59 24.25
C VAL A 976 33.79 32.68 24.69
N LYS A 977 34.69 32.00 23.98
CA LYS A 977 36.14 32.03 24.24
C LYS A 977 36.67 33.46 24.27
N GLU A 978 36.32 34.29 23.28
CA GLU A 978 36.72 35.70 23.25
C GLU A 978 36.16 36.50 24.44
N HIS A 979 34.91 36.24 24.85
CA HIS A 979 34.30 36.88 26.01
C HIS A 979 34.88 36.45 27.36
N LEU A 980 35.50 35.26 27.45
CA LEU A 980 36.30 34.81 28.59
C LEU A 980 37.74 35.39 28.53
N ASP A 981 38.36 35.40 27.35
CA ASP A 981 39.68 36.03 27.10
C ASP A 981 39.65 37.51 27.53
N ARG A 982 38.61 38.27 27.15
CA ARG A 982 38.39 39.69 27.55
C ARG A 982 38.21 39.89 29.07
N ARG A 983 37.83 38.84 29.82
CA ARG A 983 37.64 38.85 31.28
C ARG A 983 38.84 38.30 32.06
N GLY A 984 39.84 37.72 31.38
CA GLY A 984 40.95 37.02 32.03
C GLY A 984 40.59 35.65 32.63
N ILE A 985 39.40 35.11 32.33
CA ILE A 985 38.95 33.80 32.84
C ILE A 985 39.72 32.68 32.14
N ARG A 986 40.35 31.78 32.92
CA ARG A 986 41.03 30.59 32.36
C ARG A 986 40.04 29.48 32.05
N TYR A 987 40.13 28.94 30.84
CA TYR A 987 39.28 27.84 30.37
C TYR A 987 40.11 26.78 29.61
N ALA A 988 39.60 25.55 29.58
CA ALA A 988 39.98 24.52 28.63
C ALA A 988 39.09 24.60 27.38
N TYR A 989 39.58 24.13 26.22
CA TYR A 989 38.84 24.12 24.95
C TYR A 989 39.02 22.80 24.20
N LEU A 990 37.94 22.12 23.82
CA LEU A 990 37.97 20.86 23.08
C LEU A 990 36.92 20.80 21.96
N ASP A 991 37.39 20.51 20.75
CA ASP A 991 36.56 20.41 19.55
C ASP A 991 36.97 19.19 18.66
N GLY A 992 36.46 19.15 17.42
CA GLY A 992 36.83 18.17 16.42
C GLY A 992 38.30 18.25 15.98
N GLN A 993 38.86 19.45 15.83
CA GLN A 993 40.22 19.69 15.33
C GLN A 993 41.31 19.51 16.40
N THR A 994 40.95 19.66 17.68
CA THR A 994 41.83 19.53 18.85
C THR A 994 42.62 18.21 18.79
N ARG A 995 43.95 18.32 18.63
CA ARG A 995 44.87 17.17 18.52
C ARG A 995 45.25 16.60 19.90
N ARG A 996 45.69 17.44 20.84
CA ARG A 996 46.22 17.00 22.15
C ARG A 996 45.13 16.80 23.22
N ARG A 997 44.00 16.17 22.86
CA ARG A 997 42.78 16.05 23.69
C ARG A 997 43.05 15.58 25.12
N LYS A 998 43.93 14.57 25.26
CA LYS A 998 44.45 14.07 26.55
C LYS A 998 44.86 15.21 27.49
N GLN A 999 45.78 16.07 27.05
CA GLN A 999 46.38 17.11 27.88
C GLN A 999 45.35 18.16 28.32
N VAL A 1000 44.38 18.47 27.47
CA VAL A 1000 43.30 19.42 27.79
C VAL A 1000 42.35 18.85 28.86
N VAL A 1001 42.00 17.57 28.78
CA VAL A 1001 41.14 16.92 29.78
C VAL A 1001 41.90 16.71 31.10
N GLU A 1002 43.16 16.30 31.05
CA GLU A 1002 44.01 16.17 32.24
C GLU A 1002 44.27 17.52 32.91
N GLN A 1003 44.44 18.60 32.14
CA GLN A 1003 44.49 19.96 32.68
C GLN A 1003 43.18 20.31 33.38
N PHE A 1004 42.03 20.23 32.70
CA PHE A 1004 40.75 20.61 33.30
C PHE A 1004 40.41 19.83 34.58
N GLN A 1005 40.72 18.54 34.64
CA GLN A 1005 40.47 17.78 35.88
C GLN A 1005 41.42 18.19 37.01
N ASN A 1006 42.74 18.20 36.77
CA ASN A 1006 43.74 18.30 37.84
C ASN A 1006 44.14 19.73 38.23
N ASP A 1007 44.03 20.71 37.33
CA ASP A 1007 44.37 22.11 37.61
C ASP A 1007 43.23 22.81 38.39
N PRO A 1008 43.46 23.33 39.61
CA PRO A 1008 42.44 24.08 40.35
C PRO A 1008 42.01 25.39 39.67
N GLU A 1009 42.88 25.98 38.84
CA GLU A 1009 42.72 27.31 38.23
C GLU A 1009 41.90 27.28 36.93
N THR A 1010 41.94 26.17 36.19
CA THR A 1010 41.13 25.98 34.97
C THR A 1010 39.70 25.58 35.37
N LYS A 1011 38.86 26.58 35.66
CA LYS A 1011 37.47 26.39 36.16
C LYS A 1011 36.43 26.05 35.08
N VAL A 1012 36.63 26.55 33.86
CA VAL A 1012 35.64 26.44 32.76
C VAL A 1012 36.16 25.50 31.66
N PHE A 1013 35.29 24.69 31.05
CA PHE A 1013 35.63 23.86 29.88
C PHE A 1013 34.65 24.10 28.73
N LEU A 1014 35.12 24.73 27.64
CA LEU A 1014 34.38 24.89 26.40
C LEU A 1014 34.50 23.61 25.54
N ILE A 1015 33.38 22.93 25.26
CA ILE A 1015 33.36 21.65 24.55
C ILE A 1015 32.29 21.65 23.45
N SER A 1016 32.61 21.27 22.21
CA SER A 1016 31.56 21.11 21.19
C SER A 1016 30.76 19.83 21.40
N LEU A 1017 29.42 19.88 21.29
CA LEU A 1017 28.54 18.71 21.57
C LEU A 1017 28.98 17.45 20.79
N LYS A 1018 29.38 17.60 19.52
CA LYS A 1018 29.88 16.50 18.68
C LYS A 1018 31.22 15.91 19.12
N ALA A 1019 32.06 16.67 19.83
CA ALA A 1019 33.32 16.19 20.39
C ALA A 1019 33.15 15.66 21.83
N GLY A 1020 32.29 16.35 22.60
CA GLY A 1020 31.94 16.03 23.99
C GLY A 1020 31.08 14.78 24.16
N GLY A 1021 30.26 14.42 23.16
CA GLY A 1021 29.44 13.20 23.14
C GLY A 1021 30.25 11.88 23.07
N LEU A 1022 31.56 11.93 22.88
CA LEU A 1022 32.40 10.74 22.66
C LEU A 1022 33.14 10.29 23.94
N GLY A 1023 32.44 9.48 24.75
CA GLY A 1023 32.77 8.88 26.06
C GLY A 1023 33.61 9.57 27.16
N LEU A 1024 34.14 10.79 27.00
CA LEU A 1024 35.05 11.45 27.97
C LEU A 1024 34.56 11.42 29.43
N ASN A 1025 35.46 11.16 30.38
CA ASN A 1025 35.18 11.30 31.80
C ASN A 1025 35.45 12.74 32.28
N LEU A 1026 34.48 13.38 32.95
CA LEU A 1026 34.54 14.80 33.38
C LEU A 1026 33.92 15.02 34.79
N THR A 1027 34.04 14.04 35.69
CA THR A 1027 33.51 14.09 37.07
C THR A 1027 34.05 15.25 37.94
N ALA A 1028 35.12 15.94 37.50
CA ALA A 1028 35.63 17.13 38.17
C ALA A 1028 34.75 18.39 37.97
N ALA A 1029 33.68 18.31 37.17
CA ALA A 1029 32.70 19.37 36.99
C ALA A 1029 31.38 19.06 37.71
N GLU A 1030 30.73 20.12 38.19
CA GLU A 1030 29.46 20.07 38.92
C GLU A 1030 28.34 20.76 38.12
N TYR A 1031 28.70 21.73 37.29
CA TYR A 1031 27.78 22.55 36.51
C TYR A 1031 27.95 22.29 35.00
N VAL A 1032 26.84 22.25 34.28
CA VAL A 1032 26.78 21.94 32.84
C VAL A 1032 25.85 22.92 32.13
N PHE A 1033 26.41 23.82 31.33
CA PHE A 1033 25.67 24.77 30.51
C PHE A 1033 25.52 24.25 29.08
N LEU A 1034 24.27 24.11 28.62
CA LEU A 1034 23.91 23.81 27.24
C LEU A 1034 23.50 25.12 26.55
N LEU A 1035 24.35 25.65 25.66
CA LEU A 1035 24.14 26.96 25.02
C LEU A 1035 23.13 26.93 23.86
N ASP A 1036 22.76 25.75 23.39
CA ASP A 1036 21.82 25.56 22.28
C ASP A 1036 21.16 24.18 22.34
N PRO A 1037 19.85 24.08 22.06
CA PRO A 1037 19.16 22.79 22.05
C PRO A 1037 19.56 21.99 20.80
N TRP A 1038 19.82 20.70 20.99
CA TRP A 1038 19.99 19.76 19.88
C TRP A 1038 18.61 19.25 19.42
N TRP A 1039 18.55 18.48 18.33
CA TRP A 1039 17.28 17.86 17.93
C TRP A 1039 17.01 16.59 18.76
N ASN A 1040 17.95 15.63 18.77
CA ASN A 1040 17.84 14.40 19.57
C ASN A 1040 18.19 14.65 21.05
N PRO A 1041 17.25 14.51 22.01
CA PRO A 1041 17.52 14.74 23.44
C PRO A 1041 18.58 13.80 24.04
N ALA A 1042 18.80 12.62 23.45
CA ALA A 1042 19.81 11.67 23.92
C ALA A 1042 21.23 12.24 23.82
N VAL A 1043 21.52 13.13 22.86
CA VAL A 1043 22.83 13.78 22.71
C VAL A 1043 23.09 14.79 23.82
N GLU A 1044 22.06 15.49 24.30
CA GLU A 1044 22.16 16.39 25.46
C GLU A 1044 22.31 15.60 26.76
N ALA A 1045 21.48 14.58 26.97
CA ALA A 1045 21.62 13.68 28.11
C ALA A 1045 23.02 13.04 28.16
N GLN A 1046 23.53 12.61 27.00
CA GLN A 1046 24.89 12.08 26.84
C GLN A 1046 25.98 13.11 27.17
N ALA A 1047 25.73 14.42 27.04
CA ALA A 1047 26.66 15.48 27.45
C ALA A 1047 26.60 15.75 28.97
N ILE A 1048 25.40 15.78 29.56
CA ILE A 1048 25.18 15.95 31.01
C ILE A 1048 25.80 14.75 31.79
N ASP A 1049 25.58 13.53 31.30
CA ASP A 1049 26.15 12.28 31.82
C ASP A 1049 27.66 12.12 31.55
N ARG A 1050 28.39 13.23 31.40
CA ARG A 1050 29.87 13.32 31.49
C ARG A 1050 30.34 13.85 32.84
N ALA A 1051 29.57 14.76 33.44
CA ALA A 1051 29.73 15.18 34.84
C ALA A 1051 28.97 14.22 35.77
N HIS A 1052 27.75 13.80 35.40
CA HIS A 1052 26.94 12.86 36.17
C HIS A 1052 27.32 11.39 35.87
N ARG A 1053 28.43 10.94 36.46
CA ARG A 1053 29.02 9.60 36.30
C ARG A 1053 29.42 8.96 37.63
N VAL A 1054 29.59 7.65 37.64
CA VAL A 1054 30.19 6.92 38.77
C VAL A 1054 31.56 7.51 39.11
N GLY A 1055 31.75 7.91 40.37
CA GLY A 1055 32.90 8.70 40.85
C GLY A 1055 32.60 10.18 41.06
N GLN A 1056 31.43 10.67 40.64
CA GLN A 1056 30.87 11.95 41.10
C GLN A 1056 30.37 11.80 42.55
N THR A 1057 30.68 12.78 43.40
CA THR A 1057 30.28 12.82 44.82
C THR A 1057 29.39 14.01 45.17
N LYS A 1058 29.13 14.90 44.20
CA LYS A 1058 28.30 16.11 44.36
C LYS A 1058 27.13 16.12 43.39
N GLN A 1059 26.07 16.84 43.75
CA GLN A 1059 24.91 17.07 42.88
C GLN A 1059 25.33 17.74 41.56
N VAL A 1060 24.73 17.34 40.44
CA VAL A 1060 25.07 17.88 39.11
C VAL A 1060 23.95 18.77 38.59
N PHE A 1061 24.28 20.02 38.28
CA PHE A 1061 23.33 21.03 37.80
C PHE A 1061 23.50 21.23 36.28
N ALA A 1062 22.42 21.04 35.52
CA ALA A 1062 22.42 21.16 34.07
C ALA A 1062 21.43 22.23 33.60
N TYR A 1063 21.97 23.31 33.05
CA TYR A 1063 21.23 24.50 32.63
C TYR A 1063 21.16 24.59 31.10
N ARG A 1064 19.95 24.59 30.54
CA ARG A 1064 19.68 24.85 29.12
C ARG A 1064 19.40 26.33 28.91
N LEU A 1065 20.23 27.04 28.13
CA LEU A 1065 20.02 28.44 27.79
C LEU A 1065 19.19 28.55 26.51
N ILE A 1066 17.92 28.95 26.65
CA ILE A 1066 16.94 29.01 25.56
C ILE A 1066 16.46 30.44 25.36
N CYS A 1067 16.56 30.97 24.14
CA CYS A 1067 16.05 32.31 23.82
C CYS A 1067 14.53 32.29 23.61
N ARG A 1068 13.80 33.10 24.40
CA ARG A 1068 12.33 33.24 24.28
C ARG A 1068 11.90 33.87 22.96
N GLY A 1069 10.76 33.42 22.45
CA GLY A 1069 10.20 33.88 21.17
C GLY A 1069 11.01 33.39 19.97
N THR A 1070 11.72 32.27 20.10
CA THR A 1070 12.54 31.71 19.02
C THR A 1070 12.24 30.23 18.76
N VAL A 1071 12.74 29.74 17.63
CA VAL A 1071 12.73 28.34 17.23
C VAL A 1071 13.32 27.39 18.30
N GLU A 1072 14.18 27.89 19.21
CA GLU A 1072 14.72 27.08 20.30
C GLU A 1072 13.66 26.69 21.34
N GLU A 1073 12.75 27.61 21.65
CA GLU A 1073 11.60 27.37 22.54
C GLU A 1073 10.63 26.38 21.87
N LYS A 1074 10.46 26.46 20.55
CA LYS A 1074 9.65 25.52 19.75
C LYS A 1074 10.27 24.13 19.60
N ILE A 1075 11.60 24.03 19.50
CA ILE A 1075 12.31 22.75 19.56
C ILE A 1075 12.10 22.09 20.92
N LEU A 1076 12.14 22.85 22.02
CA LEU A 1076 11.88 22.33 23.36
C LEU A 1076 10.41 21.88 23.54
N GLU A 1077 9.44 22.64 23.02
CA GLU A 1077 8.02 22.23 22.96
C GLU A 1077 7.84 20.91 22.20
N LEU A 1078 8.46 20.75 21.02
CA LEU A 1078 8.38 19.52 20.22
C LEU A 1078 9.09 18.33 20.87
N GLN A 1079 10.28 18.53 21.45
CA GLN A 1079 10.97 17.51 22.23
C GLN A 1079 10.10 17.03 23.41
N LYS A 1080 9.43 17.95 24.10
CA LYS A 1080 8.54 17.60 25.21
C LYS A 1080 7.33 16.80 24.73
N LYS A 1081 6.61 17.27 23.71
CA LYS A 1081 5.47 16.54 23.11
C LYS A 1081 5.87 15.13 22.64
N LYS A 1082 6.97 14.98 21.89
CA LYS A 1082 7.42 13.66 21.42
C LYS A 1082 7.95 12.77 22.55
N ARG A 1083 8.50 13.33 23.65
CA ARG A 1083 8.84 12.54 24.85
C ARG A 1083 7.59 12.05 25.57
N GLU A 1084 6.62 12.93 25.83
CA GLU A 1084 5.35 12.54 26.48
C GLU A 1084 4.59 11.49 25.66
N LEU A 1085 4.67 11.56 24.32
CA LEU A 1085 4.16 10.51 23.43
C LEU A 1085 4.98 9.21 23.47
N ALA A 1086 6.31 9.27 23.51
CA ALA A 1086 7.20 8.08 23.52
C ALA A 1086 7.30 7.38 24.89
N ASP A 1087 6.99 8.10 25.97
CA ASP A 1087 6.86 7.53 27.33
C ASP A 1087 5.46 6.90 27.53
N ALA A 1088 4.43 7.38 26.80
CA ALA A 1088 3.08 6.79 26.76
C ALA A 1088 2.94 5.65 25.73
N ILE A 1089 3.70 5.70 24.64
CA ILE A 1089 3.80 4.70 23.59
C ILE A 1089 5.28 4.33 23.43
N LEU A 1090 5.69 3.25 24.09
CA LEU A 1090 6.92 2.57 23.74
C LEU A 1090 6.84 2.19 22.25
N GLU A 1091 7.85 2.57 21.47
CA GLU A 1091 7.88 2.58 19.99
C GLU A 1091 7.24 3.80 19.30
N ALA A 1092 7.83 5.00 19.49
CA ALA A 1092 7.61 6.17 18.63
C ALA A 1092 8.93 6.70 18.03
N ASP A 1093 8.93 7.11 16.76
CA ASP A 1093 10.18 7.36 16.00
C ASP A 1093 10.98 8.61 16.46
N GLY A 1094 12.27 8.39 16.72
CA GLY A 1094 13.19 9.40 17.28
C GLY A 1094 13.70 10.46 16.28
N SER A 1095 13.16 10.53 15.06
CA SER A 1095 13.69 11.39 13.99
C SER A 1095 12.82 12.62 13.72
N LEU A 1096 12.88 13.59 14.64
CA LEU A 1096 12.22 14.92 14.60
C LEU A 1096 12.30 15.72 13.27
N ILE A 1097 13.08 15.26 12.28
CA ILE A 1097 13.26 15.89 10.96
C ILE A 1097 12.64 15.06 9.83
N LYS A 1098 12.54 13.72 9.96
CA LYS A 1098 11.91 12.88 8.92
C LYS A 1098 10.41 13.12 8.87
N ASP A 1099 9.79 13.17 10.04
CA ASP A 1099 8.34 13.10 10.24
C ASP A 1099 7.70 14.46 10.54
N LEU A 1100 8.39 15.57 10.20
CA LEU A 1100 7.83 16.93 10.26
C LEU A 1100 6.57 16.99 9.39
N THR A 1101 5.46 17.42 10.00
CA THR A 1101 4.21 17.74 9.31
C THR A 1101 4.19 19.24 8.91
N PRO A 1102 3.23 19.68 8.06
CA PRO A 1102 3.01 21.10 7.80
C PRO A 1102 2.70 21.91 9.07
N GLU A 1103 1.97 21.32 10.02
CA GLU A 1103 1.59 21.93 11.29
C GLU A 1103 2.79 22.08 12.25
N ASP A 1104 3.69 21.09 12.29
CA ASP A 1104 4.97 21.21 13.00
C ASP A 1104 5.86 22.31 12.39
N LEU A 1105 5.85 22.45 11.06
CA LEU A 1105 6.58 23.52 10.36
C LEU A 1105 5.99 24.90 10.66
N GLU A 1106 4.66 25.05 10.65
CA GLU A 1106 4.02 26.31 11.05
C GLU A 1106 4.29 26.63 12.53
N LEU A 1107 4.24 25.64 13.43
CA LEU A 1107 4.61 25.82 14.84
C LEU A 1107 6.06 26.32 15.01
N LEU A 1108 7.02 25.78 14.23
CA LEU A 1108 8.42 26.19 14.25
C LEU A 1108 8.69 27.59 13.67
N LEU A 1109 7.78 28.12 12.84
CA LEU A 1109 7.87 29.42 12.18
C LEU A 1109 6.87 30.47 12.73
N SER A 1110 6.04 30.07 13.70
CA SER A 1110 5.07 30.93 14.42
C SER A 1110 5.71 32.03 15.25
#